data_AF-A0A9P5W3R3-F1
#
_entry.id   AF-A0A9P5W3R3-F1
#
_cell.length_a   1.000
_cell.length_b   1.000
_cell.length_c   1.000
_cell.angle_alpha   90.00
_cell.angle_beta   90.00
_cell.angle_gamma   90.00
#
_symmetry.space_group_name_H-M   'P 1'
#
loop_
_entity.id
_entity.type
_entity.pdbx_description
1 polymer ?
#
loop_
_entity_poly.entity_id
_entity_poly.type
_entity_poly.pdbx_seq_one_letter_code
_entity_poly.pdbx_strand_id
1 'polypeptide(L)'
;MLMRVTGISLDEAGALIDSQSDKTLALIYQYLSNPDVNLVTTFDAKTSPHGSPPGPKETHASLVQPNGANESDVDTISLTALDAIDAIAKSYSEAVVGKKYEGREAELRKEICRLELGLKIKEERSRMLDDYEQHKNDQLQSKERERVCLGVIKEKEAEEAGFQSDAQNNEDDQEGSREVEHGGEENENKNSGDNGEIDESDVEQISSNLEENMVMKMGIKEFSEVVEKAIEHEKALMEIKVQARSAASSQIEPGDVGTQETSKKDSTQDSSDDNNNNNTDVIEQEEQSVTGANPTSVNGNSSTETAHSPFGVLDIVAHRLKDVLAKRYTWLESPCPKLFIILPADYEIGAGHSQTWLDFDLHFLCDCGDLPAECEGFSNPCKTRLMERGVCSCAPHVDWDVRGFPQHKDLLKFGTYMMAILEMLEYGLTVDGIVRVPPLKDRHQRKRAMYSMVFLMKQGIETSHQLLAKGYSSLDEIKPVVPLKEAEFMDLYRSRIAERRPFRNSFAYRTVEGDIRWLCQEHYTMHTPSHVFSDVSGFTKEPGSQSCTLDQNMSTLTATLTNSSRGSEFYKMAAKFSTVPVISYFLDWDLSKDEENTLEEAVQSFTSSCVKIYVRDREEEHPESVSGFGHRFFAVTMAALRNKNIQSFTIERGISGDTNNEHVDELFASKGAVYLDPVLARFTRELVSPKIQLGLLVTDLDLATRSLRVGMNGFDMLSKLTMEASYWDHIDIDFGVYQPSDDSDDNARMLQDGELGNENEDENENENENESEGEVDLFNRRNCDAISVRTYLSADTMFLKTHALKDVNIRIAFPEDGPRIRELIKSNRRLAKMELSIESKDDPCQVFEYFKAIMNNHPSLDSFHLRKDWGKNNKSTFAWHGVSDRSKMTLSIMSYAEDKIGALLQKFGACLLQLFIHSINIQDSVILEKVTRSRKGQLKLVTISLVDVFGISLTALDELTKVVLRVPLQRFQITGTVNPRTTSRVGEFMTTVATKITDIHFYGEHAKAILVELTKRMPESSNMELLDELKLSGPFDATTKDLAWIRSILDKTIPLSTIELHKVNLSHQGWMTLAQEIDFKRLKYFRVGPDVPLKIEAVKAFVHAVPAKSELENFHLDSGGLKEMHCRAYKAKVLSQLRKRTALVSIGRYF
;
A
#
# COMPACT_ATOMS: atom_id res chain seq x y z
N MET A 1 20.13 27.28 -5.22
CA MET A 1 21.34 26.43 -5.19
C MET A 1 22.57 27.22 -5.65
N LEU A 2 22.58 27.74 -6.88
CA LEU A 2 23.71 28.47 -7.49
C LEU A 2 24.48 29.42 -6.54
N MET A 3 23.80 30.38 -5.90
CA MET A 3 24.41 31.35 -4.98
C MET A 3 25.22 30.73 -3.82
N ARG A 4 24.85 29.53 -3.32
CA ARG A 4 25.62 28.82 -2.27
C ARG A 4 26.92 28.20 -2.77
N VAL A 5 27.09 28.06 -4.09
CA VAL A 5 28.29 27.49 -4.72
C VAL A 5 29.24 28.59 -5.23
N THR A 6 28.69 29.75 -5.63
CA THR A 6 29.46 30.84 -6.27
C THR A 6 29.71 32.06 -5.38
N GLY A 7 28.96 32.25 -4.29
CA GLY A 7 29.21 33.33 -3.31
C GLY A 7 28.78 34.75 -3.73
N ILE A 8 28.22 34.93 -4.92
CA ILE A 8 27.62 36.19 -5.39
C ILE A 8 26.31 36.53 -4.67
N SER A 9 26.05 37.82 -4.51
CA SER A 9 24.85 38.38 -3.87
C SER A 9 23.58 38.23 -4.72
N LEU A 10 22.42 38.52 -4.11
CA LEU A 10 21.12 38.41 -4.77
C LEU A 10 20.99 39.40 -5.95
N ASP A 11 21.51 40.62 -5.78
CA ASP A 11 21.43 41.69 -6.79
C ASP A 11 22.38 41.40 -7.98
N GLU A 12 23.57 40.87 -7.70
CA GLU A 12 24.49 40.36 -8.73
C GLU A 12 23.91 39.15 -9.48
N ALA A 13 23.20 38.26 -8.77
CA ALA A 13 22.51 37.13 -9.40
C ALA A 13 21.36 37.57 -10.31
N GLY A 14 20.61 38.62 -9.94
CA GLY A 14 19.60 39.24 -10.80
C GLY A 14 20.22 39.80 -12.08
N ALA A 15 21.26 40.64 -11.95
CA ALA A 15 21.98 41.21 -13.09
C ALA A 15 22.60 40.15 -14.03
N LEU A 16 22.98 38.98 -13.50
CA LEU A 16 23.48 37.86 -14.30
C LEU A 16 22.36 37.16 -15.08
N ILE A 17 21.16 37.04 -14.51
CA ILE A 17 19.99 36.38 -15.12
C ILE A 17 19.38 37.23 -16.24
N ASP A 18 19.34 38.56 -16.09
CA ASP A 18 18.88 39.47 -17.15
C ASP A 18 19.82 39.51 -18.36
N SER A 19 21.08 39.07 -18.21
CA SER A 19 22.06 38.98 -19.29
C SER A 19 21.90 37.70 -20.13
N GLN A 20 20.95 37.70 -21.07
CA GLN A 20 20.67 36.54 -21.95
C GLN A 20 21.90 36.05 -22.73
N SER A 21 22.49 34.93 -22.26
CA SER A 21 23.63 34.27 -22.89
C SER A 21 23.71 32.79 -22.48
N ASP A 22 23.17 31.90 -23.33
CA ASP A 22 23.13 30.45 -23.09
C ASP A 22 24.52 29.82 -22.85
N LYS A 23 25.57 30.45 -23.37
CA LYS A 23 26.97 30.02 -23.20
C LYS A 23 27.41 30.00 -21.73
N THR A 24 26.83 30.86 -20.90
CA THR A 24 27.16 30.94 -19.46
C THR A 24 26.59 29.74 -18.71
N LEU A 25 25.34 29.36 -19.00
CA LEU A 25 24.70 28.17 -18.42
C LEU A 25 25.38 26.87 -18.88
N ALA A 26 25.76 26.78 -20.16
CA ALA A 26 26.48 25.63 -20.69
C ALA A 26 27.82 25.37 -19.96
N LEU A 27 28.62 26.43 -19.72
CA LEU A 27 29.89 26.32 -19.00
C LEU A 27 29.70 25.89 -17.54
N ILE A 28 28.68 26.40 -16.85
CA ILE A 28 28.36 26.02 -15.46
C ILE A 28 27.97 24.53 -15.39
N TYR A 29 27.14 24.04 -16.31
CA TYR A 29 26.76 22.62 -16.36
C TYR A 29 27.95 21.71 -16.69
N GLN A 30 28.83 22.14 -17.60
CA GLN A 30 30.04 21.39 -17.95
C GLN A 30 31.01 21.25 -16.76
N TYR A 31 31.08 22.26 -15.88
CA TYR A 31 31.92 22.22 -14.68
C TYR A 31 31.36 21.32 -13.57
N LEU A 32 30.03 21.20 -13.46
CA LEU A 32 29.37 20.36 -12.45
C LEU A 32 29.28 18.87 -12.82
N SER A 33 29.60 18.50 -14.06
CA SER A 33 29.36 17.15 -14.60
C SER A 33 30.58 16.22 -14.60
N ASN A 34 31.73 16.64 -14.05
CA ASN A 34 32.99 15.91 -14.12
C ASN A 34 33.56 15.60 -12.71
N PRO A 35 33.58 14.33 -12.25
CA PRO A 35 33.92 13.99 -10.87
C PRO A 35 35.43 13.95 -10.54
N ASP A 36 36.32 13.88 -11.55
CA ASP A 36 37.76 13.69 -11.36
C ASP A 36 38.59 14.98 -11.55
N VAL A 37 38.53 15.89 -10.56
CA VAL A 37 39.40 17.07 -10.50
C VAL A 37 40.05 17.22 -9.12
N ASN A 38 41.24 16.62 -8.95
CA ASN A 38 42.08 16.83 -7.77
C ASN A 38 42.82 18.18 -7.84
N LEU A 39 42.34 19.18 -7.11
CA LEU A 39 43.00 20.49 -6.98
C LEU A 39 44.14 20.46 -5.95
N VAL A 40 45.37 20.22 -6.43
CA VAL A 40 46.60 20.47 -5.65
C VAL A 40 46.95 21.96 -5.76
N THR A 41 46.64 22.75 -4.73
CA THR A 41 46.99 24.18 -4.67
C THR A 41 48.24 24.41 -3.82
N THR A 42 49.42 24.37 -4.43
CA THR A 42 50.63 24.94 -3.84
C THR A 42 50.65 26.45 -4.07
N PHE A 43 50.69 27.24 -3.01
CA PHE A 43 51.05 28.65 -3.05
C PHE A 43 52.11 28.94 -1.99
N ASP A 44 53.26 29.48 -2.42
CA ASP A 44 54.43 29.73 -1.59
C ASP A 44 54.72 31.24 -1.58
N ALA A 45 54.72 31.85 -0.39
CA ALA A 45 54.91 33.27 -0.19
C ALA A 45 55.79 33.51 1.06
N LYS A 46 56.99 34.03 0.83
CA LYS A 46 58.06 34.12 1.83
C LYS A 46 57.85 35.27 2.82
N THR A 47 58.09 35.01 4.10
CA THR A 47 58.90 35.88 4.98
C THR A 47 59.36 35.13 6.23
N SER A 48 60.50 35.53 6.80
CA SER A 48 61.09 34.97 8.04
C SER A 48 61.42 36.12 9.01
N PRO A 49 61.84 35.91 10.27
CA PRO A 49 63.21 35.43 10.54
C PRO A 49 63.48 34.58 11.81
N HIS A 50 64.60 33.82 11.75
CA HIS A 50 65.50 33.35 12.84
C HIS A 50 65.02 32.46 14.02
N GLY A 51 65.75 31.34 14.23
CA GLY A 51 65.75 30.53 15.47
C GLY A 51 66.33 29.12 15.31
N SER A 52 67.63 28.92 15.57
CA SER A 52 68.38 27.64 15.44
C SER A 52 69.02 27.24 16.79
N PRO A 53 69.79 26.12 16.95
CA PRO A 53 69.75 24.71 16.46
C PRO A 53 69.71 23.73 17.70
N PRO A 54 70.29 22.49 17.79
CA PRO A 54 70.87 21.52 16.82
C PRO A 54 70.37 20.03 16.97
N GLY A 55 70.97 19.08 16.19
CA GLY A 55 70.74 17.60 16.22
C GLY A 55 71.69 16.82 17.17
N PRO A 56 72.32 15.65 16.81
CA PRO A 56 72.44 14.99 15.48
C PRO A 56 72.48 13.41 15.47
N LYS A 57 73.04 12.80 14.37
CA LYS A 57 73.46 11.39 14.08
C LYS A 57 72.42 10.50 13.34
N GLU A 58 72.67 9.81 12.22
CA GLU A 58 73.81 9.01 11.65
C GLU A 58 73.87 7.56 12.20
N THR A 59 74.22 6.48 11.46
CA THR A 59 75.27 6.30 10.41
C THR A 59 75.06 5.15 9.37
N HIS A 60 75.48 5.37 8.11
CA HIS A 60 76.25 4.52 7.15
C HIS A 60 75.84 3.10 6.63
N ALA A 61 76.43 2.74 5.45
CA ALA A 61 76.36 1.47 4.72
C ALA A 61 77.66 1.15 3.91
N SER A 62 77.91 -0.12 3.53
CA SER A 62 78.88 -0.64 2.50
C SER A 62 78.78 -2.18 2.38
N LEU A 63 79.45 -2.96 1.49
CA LEU A 63 80.47 -2.69 0.44
C LEU A 63 80.16 -3.43 -0.90
N VAL A 64 81.13 -3.98 -1.66
CA VAL A 64 81.05 -4.04 -3.15
C VAL A 64 82.04 -5.03 -3.88
N GLN A 65 81.74 -5.45 -5.14
CA GLN A 65 82.63 -6.06 -6.21
C GLN A 65 83.16 -7.53 -6.08
N PRO A 66 83.82 -8.18 -7.10
CA PRO A 66 83.61 -8.22 -8.58
C PRO A 66 83.90 -9.60 -9.32
N ASN A 67 83.75 -9.63 -10.67
CA ASN A 67 84.34 -10.56 -11.70
C ASN A 67 83.90 -12.06 -11.75
N GLY A 68 83.96 -12.82 -12.87
CA GLY A 68 84.11 -12.47 -14.31
C GLY A 68 84.96 -13.45 -15.19
N ALA A 69 84.33 -14.40 -15.93
CA ALA A 69 84.88 -15.30 -17.02
C ALA A 69 83.85 -16.43 -17.37
N ASN A 70 83.84 -17.17 -18.50
CA ASN A 70 84.14 -16.90 -19.93
C ASN A 70 83.45 -17.97 -20.85
N GLU A 71 83.22 -17.65 -22.14
CA GLU A 71 83.11 -18.51 -23.35
C GLU A 71 82.17 -19.75 -23.48
N SER A 72 81.25 -19.66 -24.48
CA SER A 72 80.90 -20.69 -25.53
C SER A 72 80.10 -21.97 -25.15
N ASP A 73 79.30 -22.62 -26.03
CA ASP A 73 78.96 -22.35 -27.45
C ASP A 73 77.61 -22.98 -27.92
N VAL A 74 77.06 -22.48 -29.04
CA VAL A 74 76.20 -23.15 -30.07
C VAL A 74 74.81 -23.78 -29.73
N ASP A 75 73.77 -23.24 -30.41
CA ASP A 75 72.49 -23.81 -30.94
C ASP A 75 71.50 -24.60 -30.02
N THR A 76 70.18 -24.66 -30.29
CA THR A 76 69.39 -24.42 -31.53
C THR A 76 68.06 -23.66 -31.31
N ILE A 77 67.56 -23.04 -32.37
CA ILE A 77 66.31 -22.24 -32.47
C ILE A 77 65.03 -23.11 -32.49
N SER A 78 63.89 -22.60 -31.98
CA SER A 78 62.58 -22.84 -32.61
C SER A 78 61.55 -21.72 -32.36
N LEU A 79 60.67 -21.50 -33.36
CA LEU A 79 59.72 -20.40 -33.44
C LEU A 79 58.43 -20.69 -32.67
N THR A 80 58.07 -19.82 -31.71
CA THR A 80 56.69 -19.72 -31.15
C THR A 80 56.30 -18.30 -30.70
N ALA A 81 57.25 -17.37 -30.59
CA ALA A 81 56.99 -16.05 -29.99
C ALA A 81 56.37 -15.00 -30.93
N LEU A 82 56.57 -15.09 -32.25
CA LEU A 82 56.13 -14.05 -33.19
C LEU A 82 54.65 -14.18 -33.56
N ASP A 83 54.17 -15.39 -33.85
CA ASP A 83 52.75 -15.64 -34.16
C ASP A 83 51.84 -15.29 -32.96
N ALA A 84 52.35 -15.50 -31.74
CA ALA A 84 51.67 -15.09 -30.51
C ALA A 84 51.54 -13.57 -30.39
N ILE A 85 52.56 -12.81 -30.80
CA ILE A 85 52.53 -11.33 -30.77
C ILE A 85 51.55 -10.79 -31.80
N ASP A 86 51.51 -11.35 -33.01
CA ASP A 86 50.60 -10.88 -34.07
C ASP A 86 49.13 -11.23 -33.76
N ALA A 87 48.87 -12.41 -33.19
CA ALA A 87 47.55 -12.79 -32.68
C ALA A 87 47.07 -11.87 -31.53
N ILE A 88 47.97 -11.51 -30.60
CA ILE A 88 47.66 -10.56 -29.53
C ILE A 88 47.41 -9.15 -30.10
N ALA A 89 48.24 -8.68 -31.04
CA ALA A 89 48.07 -7.37 -31.67
C ALA A 89 46.72 -7.25 -32.41
N LYS A 90 46.33 -8.30 -33.14
CA LYS A 90 45.03 -8.37 -33.81
C LYS A 90 43.86 -8.35 -32.82
N SER A 91 43.89 -9.20 -31.80
CA SER A 91 42.88 -9.23 -30.72
C SER A 91 42.76 -7.89 -30.00
N TYR A 92 43.88 -7.21 -29.74
CA TYR A 92 43.88 -5.86 -29.14
C TYR A 92 43.28 -4.81 -30.08
N SER A 93 43.52 -4.90 -31.39
CA SER A 93 42.95 -3.96 -32.36
C SER A 93 41.43 -4.07 -32.46
N GLU A 94 40.90 -5.30 -32.48
CA GLU A 94 39.46 -5.58 -32.54
C GLU A 94 38.76 -5.13 -31.23
N ALA A 95 39.37 -5.41 -30.07
CA ALA A 95 38.86 -4.98 -28.76
C ALA A 95 38.90 -3.45 -28.54
N VAL A 96 39.89 -2.75 -29.09
CA VAL A 96 40.02 -1.27 -28.97
C VAL A 96 39.07 -0.52 -29.91
N VAL A 97 38.73 -1.10 -31.07
CA VAL A 97 37.70 -0.51 -31.95
C VAL A 97 36.31 -0.64 -31.33
N GLY A 98 35.94 -1.82 -30.81
CA GLY A 98 34.64 -2.02 -30.14
C GLY A 98 34.39 -1.04 -29.00
N LYS A 99 35.31 -0.98 -28.04
CA LYS A 99 35.17 -0.12 -26.84
C LYS A 99 35.13 1.39 -27.13
N LYS A 100 35.66 1.84 -28.27
CA LYS A 100 35.55 3.25 -28.70
C LYS A 100 34.20 3.58 -29.35
N TYR A 101 33.46 2.58 -29.84
CA TYR A 101 32.08 2.77 -30.29
C TYR A 101 31.09 2.61 -29.13
N GLU A 102 31.23 1.59 -28.27
CA GLU A 102 30.34 1.37 -27.12
C GLU A 102 30.19 2.61 -26.23
N GLY A 103 31.31 3.25 -25.86
CA GLY A 103 31.29 4.46 -25.04
C GLY A 103 30.58 5.64 -25.72
N ARG A 104 30.72 5.77 -27.04
CA ARG A 104 30.15 6.86 -27.83
C ARG A 104 28.67 6.62 -28.19
N GLU A 105 28.27 5.36 -28.32
CA GLU A 105 26.87 4.97 -28.45
C GLU A 105 26.13 5.12 -27.12
N ALA A 106 26.73 4.76 -25.99
CA ALA A 106 26.16 5.01 -24.67
C ALA A 106 26.02 6.51 -24.36
N GLU A 107 26.94 7.35 -24.86
CA GLU A 107 26.84 8.81 -24.80
C GLU A 107 25.73 9.34 -25.72
N LEU A 108 25.60 8.84 -26.96
CA LEU A 108 24.49 9.19 -27.86
C LEU A 108 23.14 8.77 -27.29
N ARG A 109 22.99 7.55 -26.77
CA ARG A 109 21.75 7.04 -26.16
C ARG A 109 21.33 7.91 -24.97
N LYS A 110 22.27 8.32 -24.11
CA LYS A 110 21.98 9.28 -23.03
C LYS A 110 21.51 10.64 -23.53
N GLU A 111 22.10 11.16 -24.60
CA GLU A 111 21.71 12.44 -25.19
C GLU A 111 20.34 12.35 -25.89
N ILE A 112 20.03 11.22 -26.55
CA ILE A 112 18.72 10.93 -27.12
C ILE A 112 17.65 10.89 -26.02
N CYS A 113 17.84 10.08 -24.95
CA CYS A 113 16.92 10.05 -23.82
C CYS A 113 16.76 11.44 -23.14
N ARG A 114 17.82 12.27 -23.12
CA ARG A 114 17.77 13.64 -22.59
C ARG A 114 16.91 14.57 -23.45
N LEU A 115 16.96 14.40 -24.77
CA LEU A 115 16.15 15.16 -25.72
C LEU A 115 14.68 14.68 -25.73
N GLU A 116 14.44 13.38 -25.68
CA GLU A 116 13.10 12.76 -25.59
C GLU A 116 12.39 13.20 -24.29
N LEU A 117 13.07 13.12 -23.14
CA LEU A 117 12.53 13.63 -21.87
C LEU A 117 12.29 15.14 -21.93
N GLY A 118 13.16 15.89 -22.61
CA GLY A 118 13.01 17.33 -22.84
C GLY A 118 11.88 17.72 -23.81
N LEU A 119 11.41 16.78 -24.63
CA LEU A 119 10.21 16.91 -25.47
C LEU A 119 8.96 16.56 -24.68
N LYS A 120 8.90 15.39 -24.02
CA LYS A 120 7.75 15.00 -23.18
C LYS A 120 7.43 16.04 -22.09
N ILE A 121 8.44 16.66 -21.46
CA ILE A 121 8.24 17.75 -20.49
C ILE A 121 7.66 19.04 -21.13
N LYS A 122 7.88 19.28 -22.42
CA LYS A 122 7.26 20.41 -23.14
C LYS A 122 5.84 20.08 -23.60
N GLU A 123 5.62 18.88 -24.10
CA GLU A 123 4.31 18.39 -24.56
C GLU A 123 3.32 18.35 -23.40
N GLU A 124 3.71 17.76 -22.26
CA GLU A 124 2.91 17.74 -21.04
C GLU A 124 2.67 19.14 -20.47
N ARG A 125 3.63 20.06 -20.63
CA ARG A 125 3.45 21.47 -20.27
C ARG A 125 2.52 22.23 -21.24
N SER A 126 2.42 21.82 -22.50
CA SER A 126 1.39 22.35 -23.41
C SER A 126 0.03 21.85 -22.98
N ARG A 127 -0.13 20.53 -22.83
CA ARG A 127 -1.38 19.89 -22.36
C ARG A 127 -1.93 20.56 -21.10
N MET A 128 -1.11 20.71 -20.05
CA MET A 128 -1.51 21.43 -18.82
C MET A 128 -1.90 22.92 -19.01
N LEU A 129 -1.45 23.58 -20.07
CA LEU A 129 -1.87 24.95 -20.42
C LEU A 129 -3.16 24.94 -21.25
N ASP A 130 -3.29 23.99 -22.16
CA ASP A 130 -4.48 23.80 -23.01
C ASP A 130 -5.69 23.37 -22.15
N ASP A 131 -5.50 22.44 -21.20
CA ASP A 131 -6.47 22.05 -20.16
C ASP A 131 -6.90 23.24 -19.28
N TYR A 132 -5.95 24.11 -18.93
CA TYR A 132 -6.19 25.29 -18.11
C TYR A 132 -6.99 26.37 -18.87
N GLU A 133 -6.67 26.60 -20.14
CA GLU A 133 -7.43 27.48 -21.03
C GLU A 133 -8.84 26.93 -21.27
N GLN A 134 -9.00 25.61 -21.47
CA GLN A 134 -10.29 24.96 -21.65
C GLN A 134 -11.17 25.09 -20.40
N HIS A 135 -10.69 24.68 -19.22
CA HIS A 135 -11.41 24.83 -17.96
C HIS A 135 -11.77 26.29 -17.64
N LYS A 136 -10.90 27.25 -17.99
CA LYS A 136 -11.17 28.70 -17.91
C LYS A 136 -12.30 29.13 -18.87
N ASN A 137 -12.35 28.59 -20.08
CA ASN A 137 -13.43 28.84 -21.04
C ASN A 137 -14.76 28.22 -20.59
N ASP A 138 -14.74 27.01 -20.01
CA ASP A 138 -15.94 26.36 -19.47
C ASP A 138 -16.50 27.12 -18.26
N GLN A 139 -15.64 27.65 -17.38
CA GLN A 139 -16.08 28.58 -16.32
C GLN A 139 -16.68 29.89 -16.85
N LEU A 140 -16.24 30.38 -18.01
CA LEU A 140 -16.82 31.57 -18.65
C LEU A 140 -18.19 31.24 -19.27
N GLN A 141 -18.31 30.14 -20.01
CA GLN A 141 -19.59 29.68 -20.55
C GLN A 141 -20.61 29.37 -19.45
N SER A 142 -20.17 28.76 -18.34
CA SER A 142 -21.05 28.47 -17.20
C SER A 142 -21.65 29.77 -16.63
N LYS A 143 -20.83 30.79 -16.38
CA LYS A 143 -21.27 32.12 -15.91
C LYS A 143 -22.13 32.87 -16.92
N GLU A 144 -21.98 32.60 -18.22
CA GLU A 144 -22.84 33.18 -19.25
C GLU A 144 -24.22 32.50 -19.28
N ARG A 145 -24.28 31.16 -19.14
CA ARG A 145 -25.53 30.41 -18.96
C ARG A 145 -26.24 30.80 -17.64
N GLU A 146 -25.49 31.01 -16.57
CA GLU A 146 -25.98 31.51 -15.27
C GLU A 146 -26.67 32.87 -15.43
N ARG A 147 -26.03 33.84 -16.12
CA ARG A 147 -26.64 35.15 -16.42
C ARG A 147 -27.93 35.04 -17.22
N VAL A 148 -28.00 34.14 -18.20
CA VAL A 148 -29.22 33.90 -18.98
C VAL A 148 -30.33 33.32 -18.08
N CYS A 149 -30.02 32.34 -17.23
CA CYS A 149 -30.99 31.77 -16.30
C CYS A 149 -31.50 32.81 -15.27
N LEU A 150 -30.59 33.62 -14.71
CA LEU A 150 -30.94 34.73 -13.80
C LEU A 150 -31.75 35.83 -14.50
N GLY A 151 -31.60 36.01 -15.81
CA GLY A 151 -32.46 36.86 -16.62
C GLY A 151 -33.89 36.32 -16.67
N VAL A 152 -34.05 35.06 -17.09
CA VAL A 152 -35.36 34.38 -17.20
C VAL A 152 -36.09 34.28 -15.86
N ILE A 153 -35.36 34.07 -14.75
CA ILE A 153 -35.95 34.08 -13.39
C ILE A 153 -36.50 35.47 -13.06
N LYS A 154 -35.75 36.54 -13.29
CA LYS A 154 -36.21 37.92 -13.02
C LYS A 154 -37.34 38.37 -13.93
N GLU A 155 -37.37 37.88 -15.17
CA GLU A 155 -38.46 38.12 -16.11
C GLU A 155 -39.76 37.47 -15.61
N LYS A 156 -39.69 36.23 -15.11
CA LYS A 156 -40.81 35.57 -14.39
C LYS A 156 -41.21 36.26 -13.09
N GLU A 157 -40.25 36.66 -12.25
CA GLU A 157 -40.54 37.39 -11.01
C GLU A 157 -41.27 38.72 -11.30
N ALA A 158 -40.96 39.37 -12.43
CA ALA A 158 -41.68 40.56 -12.89
C ALA A 158 -43.09 40.26 -13.43
N GLU A 159 -43.30 39.15 -14.14
CA GLU A 159 -44.63 38.69 -14.57
C GLU A 159 -45.52 38.33 -13.35
N GLU A 160 -44.98 37.58 -12.39
CA GLU A 160 -45.69 37.17 -11.16
C GLU A 160 -45.99 38.37 -10.24
N ALA A 161 -45.07 39.33 -10.12
CA ALA A 161 -45.32 40.60 -9.42
C ALA A 161 -46.40 41.45 -10.10
N GLY A 162 -46.51 41.40 -11.43
CA GLY A 162 -47.63 42.00 -12.17
C GLY A 162 -48.96 41.40 -11.77
N PHE A 163 -49.07 40.06 -11.77
CA PHE A 163 -50.30 39.33 -11.44
C PHE A 163 -50.79 39.55 -9.99
N GLN A 164 -49.91 39.83 -9.03
CA GLN A 164 -50.33 40.08 -7.65
C GLN A 164 -51.00 41.46 -7.47
N SER A 165 -50.78 42.42 -8.38
CA SER A 165 -51.32 43.78 -8.24
C SER A 165 -52.84 43.90 -8.47
N ASP A 166 -53.44 42.99 -9.25
CA ASP A 166 -54.89 42.96 -9.50
C ASP A 166 -55.70 42.23 -8.41
N ALA A 167 -55.04 41.49 -7.51
CA ALA A 167 -55.69 40.56 -6.58
C ALA A 167 -56.13 41.18 -5.23
N GLN A 168 -55.69 42.38 -4.88
CA GLN A 168 -55.85 42.97 -3.52
C GLN A 168 -57.01 43.97 -3.36
N ASN A 169 -58.04 43.92 -4.21
CA ASN A 169 -59.17 44.88 -4.20
C ASN A 169 -60.54 44.30 -3.75
N ASN A 170 -60.57 43.15 -3.06
CA ASN A 170 -61.79 42.62 -2.41
C ASN A 170 -61.45 41.94 -1.07
N GLU A 171 -62.45 41.88 -0.18
CA GLU A 171 -62.43 41.26 1.17
C GLU A 171 -61.97 42.12 2.37
N ASP A 172 -62.49 43.36 2.46
CA ASP A 172 -62.86 43.96 3.76
C ASP A 172 -64.26 43.46 4.17
N ASP A 173 -64.38 42.70 5.28
CA ASP A 173 -65.50 42.69 6.26
C ASP A 173 -65.55 41.38 7.09
N GLN A 174 -64.99 41.38 8.32
CA GLN A 174 -65.74 40.97 9.53
C GLN A 174 -64.97 41.17 10.85
N GLU A 175 -65.72 41.51 11.90
CA GLU A 175 -65.22 41.75 13.27
C GLU A 175 -64.98 40.44 14.06
N GLY A 176 -64.01 40.43 14.98
CA GLY A 176 -63.70 39.25 15.81
C GLY A 176 -62.90 39.58 17.07
N SER A 177 -63.50 40.27 18.04
CA SER A 177 -62.81 40.84 19.21
C SER A 177 -62.66 39.88 20.40
N ARG A 178 -61.49 39.91 21.05
CA ARG A 178 -61.38 39.79 22.52
C ARG A 178 -60.02 40.24 23.09
N GLU A 179 -60.05 40.92 24.24
CA GLU A 179 -58.86 41.30 25.01
C GLU A 179 -58.41 40.19 25.97
N VAL A 180 -57.11 40.15 26.30
CA VAL A 180 -56.60 39.86 27.66
C VAL A 180 -55.35 40.72 27.89
N GLU A 181 -55.31 41.43 29.03
CA GLU A 181 -54.18 42.26 29.49
C GLU A 181 -53.12 41.39 30.21
N HIS A 182 -51.90 41.81 30.57
CA HIS A 182 -51.51 43.02 31.33
C HIS A 182 -49.96 43.07 31.45
N GLY A 183 -49.37 44.27 31.63
CA GLY A 183 -48.06 44.48 32.29
C GLY A 183 -46.78 44.15 31.50
N GLY A 184 -45.81 45.05 31.31
CA GLY A 184 -45.74 46.47 31.67
C GLY A 184 -44.96 46.76 32.95
N GLU A 185 -43.69 47.16 32.80
CA GLU A 185 -43.08 48.25 33.59
C GLU A 185 -41.86 48.81 32.85
N GLU A 186 -41.80 50.13 32.73
CA GLU A 186 -40.68 50.87 32.13
C GLU A 186 -39.66 51.25 33.22
N ASN A 187 -38.39 51.44 32.86
CA ASN A 187 -37.74 52.71 33.20
C ASN A 187 -36.48 52.97 32.36
N GLU A 188 -36.25 54.24 32.05
CA GLU A 188 -35.04 54.70 31.38
C GLU A 188 -33.84 54.73 32.34
N ASN A 189 -32.62 54.66 31.79
CA ASN A 189 -31.69 55.75 32.09
C ASN A 189 -30.71 56.00 30.94
N LYS A 190 -30.25 57.25 30.83
CA LYS A 190 -29.54 57.79 29.68
C LYS A 190 -28.05 57.96 29.98
N ASN A 191 -27.19 57.65 28.99
CA ASN A 191 -25.96 58.36 28.63
C ASN A 191 -25.16 57.57 27.58
N SER A 192 -24.36 58.15 26.68
CA SER A 192 -24.36 59.46 25.98
C SER A 192 -22.99 59.57 25.27
N GLY A 193 -22.97 59.94 23.98
CA GLY A 193 -21.74 60.10 23.21
C GLY A 193 -21.35 58.84 22.41
N ASP A 194 -20.78 58.95 21.20
CA ASP A 194 -20.54 60.19 20.44
C ASP A 194 -20.58 59.89 18.94
N ASN A 195 -21.35 60.66 18.16
CA ASN A 195 -21.60 60.39 16.74
C ASN A 195 -20.63 61.19 15.88
N GLY A 196 -19.56 60.54 15.44
CA GLY A 196 -18.73 61.03 14.32
C GLY A 196 -19.35 60.64 12.98
N GLU A 197 -20.19 61.51 12.42
CA GLU A 197 -20.53 61.44 11.00
C GLU A 197 -19.29 61.71 10.16
N ILE A 198 -19.08 60.93 9.09
CA ILE A 198 -18.11 61.23 8.02
C ILE A 198 -18.88 61.13 6.70
N ASP A 199 -18.65 62.12 5.85
CA ASP A 199 -19.41 62.39 4.63
C ASP A 199 -19.24 61.29 3.56
N GLU A 200 -20.29 61.01 2.81
CA GLU A 200 -20.33 59.91 1.82
C GLU A 200 -20.22 60.44 0.37
N SER A 201 -19.43 61.51 0.18
CA SER A 201 -19.38 62.30 -1.07
C SER A 201 -18.25 61.96 -2.06
N ASP A 202 -17.23 61.20 -1.65
CA ASP A 202 -15.91 61.21 -2.30
C ASP A 202 -15.58 59.97 -3.17
N VAL A 203 -16.59 59.17 -3.56
CA VAL A 203 -16.37 57.91 -4.33
C VAL A 203 -16.78 57.99 -5.81
N GLU A 204 -17.68 58.90 -6.21
CA GLU A 204 -18.14 59.04 -7.61
C GLU A 204 -17.28 60.00 -8.47
N GLN A 205 -15.94 59.89 -8.43
CA GLN A 205 -15.10 60.65 -9.38
C GLN A 205 -13.82 59.98 -9.90
N ILE A 206 -13.73 58.65 -9.88
CA ILE A 206 -12.65 57.89 -10.57
C ILE A 206 -13.23 56.77 -11.44
N SER A 207 -14.00 57.13 -12.47
CA SER A 207 -14.44 56.19 -13.53
C SER A 207 -14.64 56.85 -14.91
N SER A 208 -13.97 57.98 -15.16
CA SER A 208 -14.00 58.66 -16.47
C SER A 208 -12.64 59.28 -16.82
N ASN A 209 -11.73 58.46 -17.36
CA ASN A 209 -10.64 58.83 -18.29
C ASN A 209 -9.66 57.66 -18.51
N LEU A 210 -10.02 56.70 -19.38
CA LEU A 210 -9.04 55.81 -20.03
C LEU A 210 -9.56 55.14 -21.32
N GLU A 211 -10.45 55.83 -22.05
CA GLU A 211 -10.66 55.53 -23.47
C GLU A 211 -9.56 56.22 -24.29
N GLU A 212 -8.54 55.45 -24.70
CA GLU A 212 -7.94 55.49 -26.05
C GLU A 212 -6.66 54.62 -26.08
N ASN A 213 -6.72 53.46 -26.75
CA ASN A 213 -5.63 52.98 -27.61
C ASN A 213 -6.08 51.83 -28.53
N MET A 214 -6.17 52.11 -29.83
CA MET A 214 -6.49 51.10 -30.85
C MET A 214 -5.23 50.39 -31.37
N VAL A 215 -4.86 49.21 -30.84
CA VAL A 215 -4.06 48.22 -31.59
C VAL A 215 -4.43 46.79 -31.19
N MET A 216 -5.20 46.09 -32.05
CA MET A 216 -5.14 44.62 -32.32
C MET A 216 -6.37 44.14 -33.13
N LYS A 217 -6.63 44.74 -34.31
CA LYS A 217 -7.71 44.32 -35.23
C LYS A 217 -7.23 43.73 -36.58
N MET A 218 -5.96 43.30 -36.64
CA MET A 218 -5.35 42.76 -37.87
C MET A 218 -5.04 41.24 -37.85
N GLY A 219 -4.95 40.57 -36.69
CA GLY A 219 -4.56 39.15 -36.66
C GLY A 219 -5.68 38.16 -37.03
N ILE A 220 -6.93 38.45 -36.66
CA ILE A 220 -8.03 37.47 -36.70
C ILE A 220 -8.40 37.05 -38.13
N LYS A 221 -8.34 37.97 -39.10
CA LYS A 221 -8.78 37.68 -40.47
C LYS A 221 -7.81 36.78 -41.23
N GLU A 222 -6.50 37.03 -41.11
CA GLU A 222 -5.48 36.16 -41.73
C GLU A 222 -5.46 34.77 -41.08
N PHE A 223 -5.68 34.68 -39.76
CA PHE A 223 -5.79 33.39 -39.07
C PHE A 223 -7.01 32.58 -39.54
N SER A 224 -8.18 33.22 -39.69
CA SER A 224 -9.38 32.58 -40.25
C SER A 224 -9.13 32.02 -41.66
N GLU A 225 -8.51 32.83 -42.52
CA GLU A 225 -8.17 32.44 -43.90
C GLU A 225 -7.10 31.34 -44.01
N VAL A 226 -6.32 31.09 -42.95
CA VAL A 226 -5.37 29.97 -42.87
C VAL A 226 -6.07 28.70 -42.39
N VAL A 227 -6.96 28.81 -41.39
CA VAL A 227 -7.75 27.68 -40.87
C VAL A 227 -8.71 27.12 -41.93
N GLU A 228 -9.42 27.97 -42.69
CA GLU A 228 -10.30 27.52 -43.78
C GLU A 228 -9.52 26.74 -44.86
N LYS A 229 -8.34 27.24 -45.26
CA LYS A 229 -7.48 26.57 -46.26
C LYS A 229 -6.89 25.25 -45.75
N ALA A 230 -6.63 25.12 -44.45
CA ALA A 230 -6.23 23.85 -43.84
C ALA A 230 -7.37 22.80 -43.91
N ILE A 231 -8.60 23.21 -43.61
CA ILE A 231 -9.80 22.35 -43.67
C ILE A 231 -10.13 21.92 -45.11
N GLU A 232 -9.95 22.80 -46.10
CA GLU A 232 -10.08 22.43 -47.53
C GLU A 232 -9.00 21.42 -47.96
N HIS A 233 -7.76 21.61 -47.54
CA HIS A 233 -6.65 20.70 -47.85
C HIS A 233 -6.85 19.31 -47.22
N GLU A 234 -7.37 19.24 -46.00
CA GLU A 234 -7.68 17.96 -45.34
C GLU A 234 -8.85 17.22 -46.03
N LYS A 235 -9.90 17.93 -46.44
CA LYS A 235 -11.00 17.35 -47.24
C LYS A 235 -10.50 16.77 -48.56
N ALA A 236 -9.64 17.49 -49.29
CA ALA A 236 -9.03 16.99 -50.51
C ALA A 236 -8.19 15.71 -50.26
N LEU A 237 -7.47 15.65 -49.14
CA LEU A 237 -6.72 14.46 -48.72
C LEU A 237 -7.63 13.26 -48.37
N MET A 238 -8.83 13.49 -47.82
CA MET A 238 -9.83 12.43 -47.63
C MET A 238 -10.41 11.93 -48.97
N GLU A 239 -10.77 12.82 -49.89
CA GLU A 239 -11.30 12.42 -51.21
C GLU A 239 -10.29 11.60 -52.01
N ILE A 240 -9.00 11.96 -51.97
CA ILE A 240 -7.91 11.19 -52.59
C ILE A 240 -7.80 9.78 -51.96
N LYS A 241 -7.92 9.66 -50.63
CA LYS A 241 -7.92 8.36 -49.93
C LYS A 241 -9.14 7.49 -50.28
N VAL A 242 -10.31 8.09 -50.49
CA VAL A 242 -11.53 7.38 -50.91
C VAL A 242 -11.40 6.89 -52.36
N GLN A 243 -10.93 7.74 -53.28
CA GLN A 243 -10.69 7.33 -54.67
C GLN A 243 -9.63 6.22 -54.77
N ALA A 244 -8.55 6.30 -53.99
CA ALA A 244 -7.53 5.26 -53.93
C ALA A 244 -8.07 3.89 -53.46
N ARG A 245 -9.04 3.85 -52.55
CA ARG A 245 -9.71 2.60 -52.15
C ARG A 245 -10.64 2.04 -53.23
N SER A 246 -11.34 2.90 -53.98
CA SER A 246 -12.23 2.46 -55.07
C SER A 246 -11.51 1.75 -56.22
N ALA A 247 -10.23 2.08 -56.46
CA ALA A 247 -9.43 1.49 -57.54
C ALA A 247 -8.90 0.07 -57.25
N ALA A 248 -9.00 -0.42 -56.01
CA ALA A 248 -8.34 -1.65 -55.55
C ALA A 248 -9.25 -2.90 -55.49
N SER A 249 -10.53 -2.80 -55.87
CA SER A 249 -11.54 -3.84 -55.63
C SER A 249 -12.21 -4.36 -56.91
N SER A 250 -11.42 -4.71 -57.94
CA SER A 250 -11.95 -5.22 -59.22
C SER A 250 -11.06 -6.25 -59.94
N GLN A 251 -10.75 -7.36 -59.27
CA GLN A 251 -10.39 -8.62 -59.96
C GLN A 251 -10.38 -9.83 -59.01
N ILE A 252 -11.25 -10.81 -59.29
CA ILE A 252 -11.08 -12.28 -59.21
C ILE A 252 -12.49 -12.89 -59.32
N GLU A 253 -12.71 -13.74 -60.32
CA GLU A 253 -13.93 -14.55 -60.49
C GLU A 253 -13.62 -16.04 -60.20
N PRO A 254 -14.64 -16.88 -59.93
CA PRO A 254 -14.45 -18.14 -59.21
C PRO A 254 -13.99 -19.32 -60.08
N GLY A 255 -13.28 -20.26 -59.44
CA GLY A 255 -13.03 -21.61 -59.95
C GLY A 255 -13.78 -22.66 -59.14
N ASP A 256 -14.71 -23.36 -59.78
CA ASP A 256 -15.41 -24.54 -59.25
C ASP A 256 -14.65 -25.85 -59.58
N VAL A 257 -14.87 -26.91 -58.79
CA VAL A 257 -14.80 -28.36 -59.11
C VAL A 257 -14.62 -29.23 -57.84
N GLY A 258 -15.58 -30.13 -57.57
CA GLY A 258 -15.25 -31.57 -57.50
C GLY A 258 -15.12 -32.32 -56.15
N THR A 259 -16.26 -32.68 -55.56
CA THR A 259 -16.61 -34.04 -55.04
C THR A 259 -15.57 -34.97 -54.36
N GLN A 260 -15.87 -35.39 -53.12
CA GLN A 260 -16.21 -36.79 -52.69
C GLN A 260 -16.49 -36.80 -51.17
N GLU A 261 -17.68 -37.15 -50.66
CA GLU A 261 -18.29 -38.49 -50.50
C GLU A 261 -17.50 -39.50 -49.65
N THR A 262 -17.94 -39.69 -48.39
CA THR A 262 -18.07 -40.97 -47.63
C THR A 262 -18.42 -40.67 -46.15
N SER A 263 -18.90 -41.61 -45.32
CA SER A 263 -20.26 -42.20 -45.31
C SER A 263 -20.48 -43.08 -44.06
N LYS A 264 -21.57 -42.86 -43.32
CA LYS A 264 -22.22 -43.78 -42.34
C LYS A 264 -21.43 -44.38 -41.15
N LYS A 265 -21.92 -44.13 -39.93
CA LYS A 265 -22.63 -45.06 -39.01
C LYS A 265 -23.04 -44.26 -37.75
N ASP A 266 -24.24 -44.32 -37.17
CA ASP A 266 -25.20 -45.40 -36.80
C ASP A 266 -24.94 -46.05 -35.43
N SER A 267 -26.02 -46.47 -34.74
CA SER A 267 -26.17 -47.09 -33.39
C SER A 267 -25.91 -46.18 -32.15
N THR A 268 -26.83 -45.87 -31.22
CA THR A 268 -27.82 -46.64 -30.35
C THR A 268 -27.16 -47.31 -29.13
N GLN A 269 -27.74 -47.43 -27.91
CA GLN A 269 -29.04 -47.02 -27.28
C GLN A 269 -28.93 -47.13 -25.73
N ASP A 270 -29.98 -46.73 -24.99
CA ASP A 270 -30.51 -47.17 -23.66
C ASP A 270 -29.54 -47.71 -22.56
N SER A 271 -29.67 -47.41 -21.27
CA SER A 271 -30.82 -47.53 -20.33
C SER A 271 -30.41 -46.83 -19.00
N SER A 272 -31.24 -46.10 -18.26
CA SER A 272 -32.43 -46.43 -17.44
C SER A 272 -32.14 -47.15 -16.10
N ASP A 273 -32.90 -46.74 -15.06
CA ASP A 273 -33.22 -47.46 -13.81
C ASP A 273 -32.12 -47.61 -12.71
N ASP A 274 -32.37 -47.48 -11.39
CA ASP A 274 -33.45 -46.82 -10.62
C ASP A 274 -33.12 -46.74 -9.09
N ASN A 275 -33.89 -45.95 -8.30
CA ASN A 275 -34.22 -46.05 -6.85
C ASN A 275 -33.20 -46.66 -5.82
N ASN A 276 -32.80 -46.01 -4.70
CA ASN A 276 -33.62 -45.61 -3.51
C ASN A 276 -32.76 -44.76 -2.53
N ASN A 277 -33.25 -43.67 -1.93
CA ASN A 277 -34.05 -43.54 -0.68
C ASN A 277 -33.40 -43.98 0.66
N ASN A 278 -32.90 -43.00 1.43
CA ASN A 278 -33.35 -42.57 2.78
C ASN A 278 -32.18 -41.84 3.49
N ASN A 279 -32.23 -40.58 3.94
CA ASN A 279 -33.25 -39.76 4.66
C ASN A 279 -33.06 -39.79 6.20
N THR A 280 -33.33 -38.65 6.86
CA THR A 280 -33.10 -38.28 8.28
C THR A 280 -31.63 -38.25 8.74
N ASP A 281 -31.08 -37.22 9.40
CA ASP A 281 -31.54 -36.28 10.47
C ASP A 281 -31.35 -36.85 11.90
N VAL A 282 -31.03 -36.07 12.95
CA VAL A 282 -30.39 -34.73 13.13
C VAL A 282 -30.17 -34.51 14.66
N ILE A 283 -29.28 -33.60 15.11
CA ILE A 283 -29.32 -32.92 16.44
C ILE A 283 -29.06 -33.80 17.73
N GLU A 284 -28.43 -33.37 18.84
CA GLU A 284 -27.56 -32.20 19.15
C GLU A 284 -26.97 -32.22 20.59
N GLN A 285 -26.13 -31.19 20.88
CA GLN A 285 -25.97 -30.44 22.16
C GLN A 285 -25.43 -31.05 23.47
N GLU A 286 -25.02 -30.11 24.34
CA GLU A 286 -24.39 -30.26 25.66
C GLU A 286 -25.37 -29.92 26.82
N GLU A 287 -24.80 -29.73 28.03
CA GLU A 287 -25.34 -28.93 29.15
C GLU A 287 -26.44 -29.54 30.05
N GLN A 288 -26.90 -28.75 31.04
CA GLN A 288 -26.97 -29.22 32.44
C GLN A 288 -28.31 -29.00 33.17
N SER A 289 -28.71 -30.03 33.95
CA SER A 289 -29.29 -29.94 35.31
C SER A 289 -30.78 -29.57 35.55
N VAL A 290 -31.22 -29.85 36.79
CA VAL A 290 -32.46 -29.41 37.50
C VAL A 290 -33.81 -30.13 37.21
N THR A 291 -34.01 -31.24 37.95
CA THR A 291 -35.25 -31.71 38.63
C THR A 291 -36.61 -31.88 37.89
N GLY A 292 -37.19 -33.10 37.92
CA GLY A 292 -38.64 -33.28 37.66
C GLY A 292 -39.22 -34.71 37.61
N ALA A 293 -39.55 -35.29 38.78
CA ALA A 293 -40.52 -36.39 39.03
C ALA A 293 -40.50 -37.75 38.25
N ASN A 294 -40.57 -38.86 39.01
CA ASN A 294 -40.70 -40.26 38.52
C ASN A 294 -42.00 -40.55 37.76
N PRO A 295 -42.04 -41.62 36.93
CA PRO A 295 -42.64 -42.87 37.43
C PRO A 295 -41.79 -44.15 37.25
N THR A 296 -42.26 -45.25 37.84
CA THR A 296 -41.51 -46.50 38.13
C THR A 296 -41.78 -47.65 37.16
N SER A 297 -40.75 -48.35 36.65
CA SER A 297 -40.64 -49.86 36.59
C SER A 297 -39.43 -50.31 35.71
N VAL A 298 -38.37 -50.96 36.25
CA VAL A 298 -38.16 -52.41 36.49
C VAL A 298 -37.63 -53.24 35.29
N ASN A 299 -36.33 -53.61 35.37
CA ASN A 299 -35.59 -54.77 34.79
C ASN A 299 -35.50 -54.99 33.26
N GLY A 300 -34.28 -55.29 32.73
CA GLY A 300 -34.09 -55.55 31.28
C GLY A 300 -32.82 -56.29 30.76
N ASN A 301 -31.68 -56.30 31.48
CA ASN A 301 -30.41 -57.00 31.16
C ASN A 301 -29.51 -56.53 29.97
N SER A 302 -28.19 -56.66 30.22
CA SER A 302 -27.08 -56.92 29.28
C SER A 302 -26.84 -55.99 28.08
N SER A 303 -26.12 -54.89 28.32
CA SER A 303 -25.17 -54.31 27.36
C SER A 303 -23.79 -54.96 27.53
N THR A 304 -23.16 -55.43 26.45
CA THR A 304 -21.78 -55.91 26.48
C THR A 304 -20.80 -54.73 26.44
N GLU A 305 -20.02 -54.53 27.49
CA GLU A 305 -18.91 -53.57 27.48
C GLU A 305 -17.85 -54.01 26.46
N THR A 306 -17.81 -53.35 25.30
CA THR A 306 -16.70 -53.47 24.36
C THR A 306 -15.51 -52.73 24.96
N ALA A 307 -14.62 -53.47 25.62
CA ALA A 307 -13.40 -52.92 26.20
C ALA A 307 -12.58 -52.21 25.11
N HIS A 308 -12.55 -50.87 25.15
CA HIS A 308 -11.79 -50.06 24.21
C HIS A 308 -10.31 -50.42 24.32
N SER A 309 -9.69 -50.79 23.19
CA SER A 309 -8.25 -51.02 23.16
C SER A 309 -7.53 -49.73 23.53
N PRO A 310 -6.55 -49.74 24.45
CA PRO A 310 -5.78 -48.55 24.77
C PRO A 310 -5.04 -48.07 23.52
N PHE A 311 -5.16 -46.78 23.22
CA PHE A 311 -4.48 -46.16 22.08
C PHE A 311 -2.99 -45.95 22.39
N GLY A 312 -2.16 -46.02 21.35
CA GLY A 312 -0.72 -45.85 21.43
C GLY A 312 -0.24 -44.53 20.83
N VAL A 313 1.09 -44.36 20.78
CA VAL A 313 1.73 -43.15 20.23
C VAL A 313 1.38 -42.94 18.75
N LEU A 314 1.24 -44.01 17.97
CA LEU A 314 0.87 -43.93 16.55
C LEU A 314 -0.52 -43.32 16.35
N ASP A 315 -1.48 -43.67 17.21
CA ASP A 315 -2.85 -43.16 17.15
C ASP A 315 -2.89 -41.67 17.53
N ILE A 316 -2.08 -41.25 18.51
CA ILE A 316 -1.90 -39.84 18.87
C ILE A 316 -1.26 -39.05 17.71
N VAL A 317 -0.26 -39.60 17.03
CA VAL A 317 0.37 -38.98 15.85
C VAL A 317 -0.63 -38.87 14.69
N ALA A 318 -1.48 -39.88 14.50
CA ALA A 318 -2.54 -39.86 13.48
C ALA A 318 -3.61 -38.82 13.78
N HIS A 319 -4.15 -38.81 15.00
CA HIS A 319 -5.11 -37.82 15.47
C HIS A 319 -4.56 -36.39 15.33
N ARG A 320 -3.29 -36.17 15.68
CA ARG A 320 -2.64 -34.86 15.57
C ARG A 320 -2.42 -34.36 14.14
N LEU A 321 -2.36 -35.23 13.12
CA LEU A 321 -2.01 -34.84 11.74
C LEU A 321 -3.09 -35.07 10.68
N LYS A 322 -4.18 -35.76 11.01
CA LYS A 322 -5.30 -36.05 10.10
C LYS A 322 -5.69 -34.81 9.29
N ASP A 323 -5.96 -33.71 9.97
CA ASP A 323 -6.43 -32.46 9.36
C ASP A 323 -5.33 -31.75 8.55
N VAL A 324 -4.08 -31.77 9.03
CA VAL A 324 -2.92 -31.15 8.35
C VAL A 324 -2.67 -31.79 7.00
N LEU A 325 -2.84 -33.10 6.89
CA LEU A 325 -2.70 -33.84 5.62
C LEU A 325 -3.95 -33.70 4.75
N ALA A 326 -5.15 -33.86 5.33
CA ALA A 326 -6.42 -33.77 4.63
C ALA A 326 -6.69 -32.37 4.03
N LYS A 327 -6.23 -31.29 4.68
CA LYS A 327 -6.37 -29.93 4.17
C LYS A 327 -5.67 -29.77 2.82
N ARG A 328 -6.48 -29.62 1.77
CA ARG A 328 -6.11 -29.11 0.45
C ARG A 328 -6.01 -27.58 0.53
N TYR A 329 -5.05 -26.97 -0.16
CA TYR A 329 -4.87 -25.52 -0.19
C TYR A 329 -4.89 -25.02 -1.63
N THR A 330 -5.50 -23.86 -1.82
CA THR A 330 -5.43 -23.07 -3.06
C THR A 330 -4.05 -22.39 -3.22
N TRP A 331 -3.81 -21.77 -4.37
CA TRP A 331 -2.58 -20.97 -4.58
C TRP A 331 -2.53 -19.75 -3.65
N LEU A 332 -3.69 -19.13 -3.40
CA LEU A 332 -3.79 -17.95 -2.53
C LEU A 332 -3.61 -18.27 -1.04
N GLU A 333 -3.84 -19.51 -0.61
CA GLU A 333 -3.58 -19.94 0.77
C GLU A 333 -2.12 -20.29 1.05
N SER A 334 -1.44 -20.94 0.09
CA SER A 334 -0.16 -21.63 0.34
C SER A 334 0.92 -21.21 -0.69
N PRO A 335 1.43 -19.95 -0.60
CA PRO A 335 2.58 -19.47 -1.39
C PRO A 335 3.90 -20.22 -1.10
N CYS A 336 3.88 -21.17 -0.16
CA CYS A 336 5.01 -22.00 0.25
C CYS A 336 4.55 -23.45 0.53
N PRO A 337 5.48 -24.42 0.60
CA PRO A 337 5.16 -25.80 0.89
C PRO A 337 4.54 -25.98 2.29
N LYS A 338 3.34 -26.59 2.36
CA LYS A 338 2.61 -26.77 3.63
C LYS A 338 3.38 -27.59 4.66
N LEU A 339 4.16 -28.58 4.22
CA LEU A 339 4.90 -29.49 5.08
C LEU A 339 6.33 -28.97 5.28
N PHE A 340 6.68 -28.56 6.50
CA PHE A 340 8.03 -28.12 6.86
C PHE A 340 8.43 -28.55 8.26
N ILE A 341 9.74 -28.67 8.47
CA ILE A 341 10.38 -29.01 9.75
C ILE A 341 11.68 -28.21 9.92
N ILE A 342 12.19 -28.18 11.14
CA ILE A 342 13.61 -27.89 11.39
C ILE A 342 14.42 -29.18 11.36
N LEU A 343 15.64 -29.11 10.83
CA LEU A 343 16.66 -30.16 10.95
C LEU A 343 18.01 -29.55 11.37
N PRO A 344 18.92 -30.31 12.01
CA PRO A 344 20.24 -29.82 12.34
C PRO A 344 20.99 -29.43 11.06
N ALA A 345 21.60 -28.24 11.06
CA ALA A 345 22.32 -27.68 9.91
C ALA A 345 23.65 -28.40 9.63
N ASP A 346 24.20 -29.09 10.64
CA ASP A 346 25.38 -29.94 10.53
C ASP A 346 25.11 -31.34 11.10
N TYR A 347 25.68 -32.37 10.46
CA TYR A 347 25.62 -33.77 10.88
C TYR A 347 26.45 -34.03 12.15
N GLU A 348 27.48 -33.22 12.43
CA GLU A 348 28.37 -33.39 13.58
C GLU A 348 27.84 -32.83 14.90
N ILE A 349 26.62 -32.28 14.94
CA ILE A 349 25.99 -31.75 16.18
C ILE A 349 25.85 -32.86 17.23
N GLY A 350 26.84 -32.93 18.12
CA GLY A 350 26.93 -33.93 19.18
C GLY A 350 26.03 -33.59 20.38
N ALA A 351 25.42 -34.60 20.99
CA ALA A 351 24.41 -34.46 22.04
C ALA A 351 24.85 -33.69 23.32
N GLY A 352 26.14 -33.36 23.46
CA GLY A 352 26.69 -32.57 24.57
C GLY A 352 26.74 -31.04 24.35
N HIS A 353 26.45 -30.53 23.14
CA HIS A 353 26.49 -29.09 22.88
C HIS A 353 25.16 -28.39 23.20
N SER A 354 25.22 -27.12 23.64
CA SER A 354 24.05 -26.30 23.96
C SER A 354 23.34 -25.77 22.70
N GLN A 355 22.64 -26.69 22.02
CA GLN A 355 21.84 -26.44 20.82
C GLN A 355 21.00 -25.16 20.92
N THR A 356 21.15 -24.28 19.94
CA THR A 356 20.39 -23.05 19.73
C THR A 356 19.58 -23.15 18.44
N TRP A 357 18.72 -22.17 18.18
CA TRP A 357 18.00 -22.10 16.90
C TRP A 357 18.92 -21.91 15.69
N LEU A 358 20.12 -21.33 15.85
CA LEU A 358 21.07 -21.12 14.74
C LEU A 358 21.76 -22.42 14.29
N ASP A 359 21.65 -23.49 15.07
CA ASP A 359 22.19 -24.82 14.75
C ASP A 359 21.21 -25.66 13.89
N PHE A 360 20.09 -25.07 13.47
CA PHE A 360 19.04 -25.70 12.67
C PHE A 360 18.67 -24.85 11.45
N ASP A 361 18.28 -25.54 10.38
CA ASP A 361 17.79 -24.97 9.11
C ASP A 361 16.31 -25.33 8.88
N LEU A 362 15.58 -24.53 8.10
CA LEU A 362 14.22 -24.84 7.61
C LEU A 362 14.28 -25.78 6.41
N HIS A 363 13.65 -26.95 6.51
CA HIS A 363 13.47 -27.88 5.40
C HIS A 363 12.00 -28.09 5.08
N PHE A 364 11.68 -28.12 3.79
CA PHE A 364 10.36 -28.45 3.27
C PHE A 364 10.30 -29.93 2.88
N LEU A 365 9.10 -30.53 2.94
CA LEU A 365 8.85 -31.90 2.51
C LEU A 365 8.06 -31.88 1.20
N CYS A 366 8.36 -32.83 0.31
CA CYS A 366 7.61 -33.09 -0.91
C CYS A 366 6.17 -33.54 -0.58
N ASP A 367 5.16 -32.77 -0.99
CA ASP A 367 3.73 -33.04 -0.79
C ASP A 367 3.13 -33.86 -1.96
N CYS A 368 3.80 -34.94 -2.32
CA CYS A 368 3.41 -35.90 -3.36
C CYS A 368 2.38 -36.94 -2.90
N GLY A 369 1.99 -36.91 -1.62
CA GLY A 369 1.06 -37.87 -1.02
C GLY A 369 -0.30 -37.87 -1.71
N ASP A 370 -0.81 -39.08 -1.96
CA ASP A 370 -2.06 -39.39 -2.65
C ASP A 370 -2.13 -39.00 -4.15
N LEU A 371 -1.06 -38.51 -4.78
CA LEU A 371 -1.04 -38.32 -6.23
C LEU A 371 -1.10 -39.67 -6.99
N PRO A 372 -1.84 -39.77 -8.11
CA PRO A 372 -1.88 -40.98 -8.92
C PRO A 372 -0.50 -41.28 -9.52
N ALA A 373 -0.09 -42.55 -9.54
CA ALA A 373 1.19 -42.99 -10.10
C ALA A 373 1.13 -43.30 -11.62
N GLU A 374 -0.04 -43.11 -12.24
CA GLU A 374 -0.30 -43.40 -13.65
C GLU A 374 -0.16 -42.15 -14.52
N CYS A 375 1.08 -41.66 -14.66
CA CYS A 375 1.47 -40.74 -15.73
C CYS A 375 1.90 -41.56 -16.95
N GLU A 376 1.20 -41.43 -18.08
CA GLU A 376 1.49 -42.23 -19.28
C GLU A 376 2.95 -42.10 -19.76
N GLY A 377 3.55 -43.24 -20.11
CA GLY A 377 4.89 -43.31 -20.71
C GLY A 377 6.08 -43.26 -19.73
N PHE A 378 5.90 -42.85 -18.46
CA PHE A 378 7.02 -42.72 -17.53
C PHE A 378 7.34 -43.99 -16.74
N SER A 379 8.62 -44.35 -16.70
CA SER A 379 9.11 -45.58 -16.09
C SER A 379 9.31 -45.49 -14.56
N ASN A 380 8.38 -44.83 -13.85
CA ASN A 380 8.21 -44.71 -12.40
C ASN A 380 9.49 -44.97 -11.53
N PRO A 381 10.26 -43.94 -11.13
CA PRO A 381 11.35 -44.10 -10.17
C PRO A 381 10.86 -44.58 -8.78
N CYS A 382 9.61 -44.29 -8.40
CA CYS A 382 9.01 -44.76 -7.14
C CYS A 382 8.73 -46.28 -7.09
N LYS A 383 9.18 -47.06 -8.09
CA LYS A 383 9.03 -48.53 -8.22
C LYS A 383 9.40 -49.35 -6.98
N THR A 384 10.25 -48.85 -6.09
CA THR A 384 10.62 -49.56 -4.85
C THR A 384 9.51 -49.62 -3.78
N ARG A 385 8.34 -48.99 -4.01
CA ARG A 385 7.20 -49.01 -3.09
C ARG A 385 5.81 -49.20 -3.73
N LEU A 386 5.72 -49.52 -5.02
CA LEU A 386 4.42 -49.80 -5.65
C LEU A 386 3.67 -50.92 -4.90
N MET A 387 2.55 -50.56 -4.27
CA MET A 387 1.52 -51.50 -3.82
C MET A 387 0.43 -51.59 -4.90
N GLU A 388 -0.46 -52.57 -4.75
CA GLU A 388 -1.40 -53.08 -5.76
C GLU A 388 -2.55 -52.12 -6.15
N ARG A 389 -2.41 -50.79 -5.97
CA ARG A 389 -3.51 -49.80 -6.06
C ARG A 389 -3.21 -48.51 -6.85
N GLY A 390 -2.13 -48.43 -7.63
CA GLY A 390 -1.91 -47.33 -8.60
C GLY A 390 -1.63 -45.92 -8.03
N VAL A 391 -1.58 -45.73 -6.70
CA VAL A 391 -1.27 -44.44 -6.05
C VAL A 391 0.22 -44.35 -5.73
N CYS A 392 0.80 -43.14 -5.79
CA CYS A 392 2.19 -42.93 -5.41
C CYS A 392 2.36 -43.08 -3.89
N SER A 393 2.97 -44.18 -3.46
CA SER A 393 3.40 -44.45 -2.07
C SER A 393 4.70 -43.71 -1.69
N CYS A 394 4.98 -42.62 -2.42
CA CYS A 394 5.98 -41.63 -2.11
C CYS A 394 5.56 -40.87 -0.84
N ALA A 395 6.06 -41.38 0.30
CA ALA A 395 5.97 -40.71 1.59
C ALA A 395 6.45 -39.25 1.47
N PRO A 396 5.85 -38.28 2.16
CA PRO A 396 6.43 -36.96 2.35
C PRO A 396 7.87 -37.07 2.82
N HIS A 397 8.79 -36.55 2.02
CA HIS A 397 10.23 -36.71 2.19
C HIS A 397 10.93 -35.37 2.02
N VAL A 398 12.01 -35.21 2.78
CA VAL A 398 12.89 -34.04 2.72
C VAL A 398 13.97 -34.30 1.69
N ASP A 399 14.40 -33.26 0.96
CA ASP A 399 15.72 -33.26 0.34
C ASP A 399 16.77 -33.00 1.44
N TRP A 400 17.36 -34.07 1.95
CA TRP A 400 18.22 -34.05 3.14
C TRP A 400 19.59 -33.42 2.89
N ASP A 401 20.00 -33.29 1.63
CA ASP A 401 21.33 -32.80 1.22
C ASP A 401 21.34 -31.29 0.88
N VAL A 402 20.16 -30.69 0.66
CA VAL A 402 19.99 -29.23 0.57
C VAL A 402 20.12 -28.59 1.94
N ARG A 403 21.00 -27.58 2.07
CA ARG A 403 20.97 -26.67 3.23
C ARG A 403 19.70 -25.82 3.19
N GLY A 404 18.97 -25.82 4.29
CA GLY A 404 17.73 -25.07 4.41
C GLY A 404 17.92 -23.59 4.75
N PHE A 405 16.87 -22.95 5.25
CA PHE A 405 16.90 -21.52 5.60
C PHE A 405 17.31 -21.34 7.08
N PRO A 406 18.36 -20.54 7.38
CA PRO A 406 18.90 -20.41 8.74
C PRO A 406 17.93 -19.68 9.67
N GLN A 407 17.79 -20.19 10.89
CA GLN A 407 16.58 -20.00 11.67
C GLN A 407 16.58 -18.84 12.67
N HIS A 408 15.35 -18.41 13.00
CA HIS A 408 15.08 -17.47 14.09
C HIS A 408 14.03 -18.05 15.06
N LYS A 409 14.10 -17.64 16.34
CA LYS A 409 13.32 -18.28 17.42
C LYS A 409 11.80 -18.17 17.29
N ASP A 410 11.32 -17.33 16.37
CA ASP A 410 9.89 -17.02 16.24
C ASP A 410 9.11 -18.19 15.60
N LEU A 411 9.79 -19.14 14.93
CA LEU A 411 9.18 -20.41 14.51
C LEU A 411 8.75 -21.30 15.69
N LEU A 412 9.08 -20.94 16.94
CA LEU A 412 8.52 -21.62 18.12
C LEU A 412 6.97 -21.59 18.12
N LYS A 413 6.32 -20.60 17.47
CA LYS A 413 4.85 -20.59 17.29
C LYS A 413 4.34 -21.79 16.48
N PHE A 414 5.17 -22.34 15.59
CA PHE A 414 4.90 -23.56 14.82
C PHE A 414 5.53 -24.82 15.46
N GLY A 415 6.03 -24.74 16.70
CA GLY A 415 6.74 -25.84 17.35
C GLY A 415 5.93 -27.13 17.41
N THR A 416 4.66 -27.05 17.82
CA THR A 416 3.75 -28.22 17.91
C THR A 416 3.42 -28.83 16.54
N TYR A 417 3.42 -28.01 15.48
CA TYR A 417 3.22 -28.43 14.09
C TYR A 417 4.43 -29.18 13.56
N MET A 418 5.62 -28.59 13.67
CA MET A 418 6.88 -29.22 13.28
C MET A 418 7.15 -30.50 14.08
N MET A 419 6.81 -30.53 15.38
CA MET A 419 6.92 -31.73 16.22
C MET A 419 6.05 -32.88 15.67
N ALA A 420 4.79 -32.61 15.32
CA ALA A 420 3.90 -33.65 14.79
C ALA A 420 4.44 -34.23 13.47
N ILE A 421 4.89 -33.38 12.55
CA ILE A 421 5.50 -33.81 11.27
C ILE A 421 6.79 -34.62 11.51
N LEU A 422 7.63 -34.23 12.48
CA LEU A 422 8.81 -35.01 12.87
C LEU A 422 8.44 -36.39 13.45
N GLU A 423 7.39 -36.47 14.28
CA GLU A 423 6.91 -37.73 14.85
C GLU A 423 6.31 -38.66 13.78
N MET A 424 5.62 -38.11 12.77
CA MET A 424 5.17 -38.85 11.58
C MET A 424 6.34 -39.41 10.76
N LEU A 425 7.46 -38.69 10.64
CA LEU A 425 8.65 -39.20 9.96
C LEU A 425 9.37 -40.29 10.80
N GLU A 426 9.42 -40.13 12.12
CA GLU A 426 10.10 -41.04 13.05
C GLU A 426 9.35 -42.37 13.24
N TYR A 427 8.04 -42.32 13.48
CA TYR A 427 7.21 -43.50 13.80
C TYR A 427 6.42 -44.02 12.60
N GLY A 428 6.19 -43.17 11.59
CA GLY A 428 5.23 -43.41 10.53
C GLY A 428 3.82 -42.96 10.91
N LEU A 429 2.91 -43.07 9.93
CA LEU A 429 1.51 -42.68 10.04
C LEU A 429 0.64 -43.58 9.18
N THR A 430 -0.38 -44.15 9.82
CA THR A 430 -1.50 -44.88 9.21
C THR A 430 -2.77 -44.09 9.50
N VAL A 431 -3.59 -43.84 8.47
CA VAL A 431 -4.90 -43.17 8.60
C VAL A 431 -5.92 -44.09 7.95
N ASP A 432 -6.99 -44.42 8.67
CA ASP A 432 -8.08 -45.31 8.23
C ASP A 432 -7.57 -46.67 7.70
N GLY A 433 -6.54 -47.23 8.37
CA GLY A 433 -5.87 -48.48 7.99
C GLY A 433 -4.89 -48.36 6.81
N ILE A 434 -4.80 -47.21 6.15
CA ILE A 434 -3.90 -46.96 5.01
C ILE A 434 -2.62 -46.27 5.51
N VAL A 435 -1.46 -46.86 5.24
CA VAL A 435 -0.16 -46.25 5.55
C VAL A 435 0.07 -45.05 4.63
N ARG A 436 -0.13 -43.83 5.16
CA ARG A 436 0.13 -42.58 4.44
C ARG A 436 1.61 -42.23 4.42
N VAL A 437 2.31 -42.46 5.54
CA VAL A 437 3.74 -42.18 5.69
C VAL A 437 4.45 -43.34 6.39
N PRO A 438 5.19 -44.22 5.70
CA PRO A 438 6.07 -45.17 6.37
C PRO A 438 7.26 -44.47 7.06
N PRO A 439 7.76 -44.99 8.19
CA PRO A 439 8.84 -44.37 8.96
C PRO A 439 10.18 -44.29 8.22
N LEU A 440 11.03 -43.35 8.62
CA LEU A 440 12.39 -43.17 8.11
C LEU A 440 13.23 -44.45 8.30
N LYS A 441 13.61 -45.07 7.18
CA LYS A 441 14.45 -46.26 7.14
C LYS A 441 15.95 -45.96 7.30
N ASP A 442 16.41 -44.79 6.83
CA ASP A 442 17.80 -44.42 7.00
C ASP A 442 18.10 -43.94 8.44
N ARG A 443 19.24 -44.41 8.97
CA ARG A 443 19.66 -44.16 10.35
C ARG A 443 20.15 -42.73 10.58
N HIS A 444 20.69 -42.05 9.56
CA HIS A 444 21.22 -40.69 9.69
C HIS A 444 20.10 -39.65 9.58
N GLN A 445 19.19 -39.81 8.61
CA GLN A 445 17.95 -39.04 8.48
C GLN A 445 17.11 -39.13 9.77
N ARG A 446 16.85 -40.36 10.24
CA ARG A 446 16.13 -40.62 11.49
C ARG A 446 16.79 -39.95 12.69
N LYS A 447 18.12 -40.05 12.82
CA LYS A 447 18.89 -39.37 13.88
C LYS A 447 18.76 -37.83 13.82
N ARG A 448 18.73 -37.22 12.62
CA ARG A 448 18.50 -35.76 12.45
C ARG A 448 17.08 -35.37 12.88
N ALA A 449 16.06 -36.17 12.56
CA ALA A 449 14.69 -35.94 13.04
C ALA A 449 14.61 -36.02 14.58
N MET A 450 15.16 -37.09 15.19
CA MET A 450 15.23 -37.25 16.64
C MET A 450 15.94 -36.08 17.35
N TYR A 451 17.03 -35.56 16.78
CA TYR A 451 17.72 -34.38 17.34
C TYR A 451 16.83 -33.12 17.34
N SER A 452 15.99 -32.95 16.32
CA SER A 452 15.03 -31.84 16.21
C SER A 452 13.89 -31.98 17.21
N MET A 453 13.36 -33.20 17.39
CA MET A 453 12.38 -33.51 18.44
C MET A 453 12.94 -33.22 19.83
N VAL A 454 14.16 -33.68 20.13
CA VAL A 454 14.85 -33.41 21.41
C VAL A 454 15.08 -31.90 21.61
N PHE A 455 15.37 -31.14 20.54
CA PHE A 455 15.51 -29.69 20.62
C PHE A 455 14.17 -28.99 20.90
N LEU A 456 13.10 -29.31 20.16
CA LEU A 456 11.76 -28.75 20.38
C LEU A 456 11.22 -29.10 21.78
N MET A 457 11.47 -30.32 22.26
CA MET A 457 11.15 -30.75 23.62
C MET A 457 11.92 -29.91 24.68
N LYS A 458 13.20 -29.59 24.44
CA LYS A 458 13.96 -28.63 25.28
C LYS A 458 13.43 -27.18 25.18
N GLN A 459 12.68 -26.82 24.13
CA GLN A 459 11.96 -25.54 24.04
C GLN A 459 10.56 -25.58 24.70
N GLY A 460 10.14 -26.72 25.26
CA GLY A 460 8.84 -26.89 25.93
C GLY A 460 7.71 -27.39 25.02
N ILE A 461 7.99 -27.85 23.80
CA ILE A 461 6.99 -28.46 22.92
C ILE A 461 6.78 -29.93 23.31
N GLU A 462 5.53 -30.33 23.55
CA GLU A 462 5.21 -31.70 23.95
C GLU A 462 5.26 -32.70 22.78
N THR A 463 5.79 -33.88 23.06
CA THR A 463 5.78 -35.06 22.18
C THR A 463 4.53 -35.91 22.39
N SER A 464 4.16 -36.71 21.40
CA SER A 464 3.08 -37.70 21.50
C SER A 464 3.35 -38.77 22.58
N HIS A 465 4.64 -39.05 22.87
CA HIS A 465 5.04 -39.86 24.03
C HIS A 465 4.70 -39.19 25.37
N GLN A 466 4.93 -37.88 25.52
CA GLN A 466 4.58 -37.13 26.73
C GLN A 466 3.05 -36.97 26.87
N LEU A 467 2.32 -36.84 25.77
CA LEU A 467 0.85 -36.85 25.77
C LEU A 467 0.30 -38.19 26.23
N LEU A 468 0.79 -39.32 25.70
CA LEU A 468 0.41 -40.66 26.20
C LEU A 468 0.73 -40.84 27.69
N ALA A 469 1.88 -40.33 28.14
CA ALA A 469 2.31 -40.42 29.55
C ALA A 469 1.46 -39.58 30.53
N LYS A 470 0.56 -38.71 30.06
CA LYS A 470 -0.43 -38.02 30.90
C LYS A 470 -1.62 -38.92 31.28
N GLY A 471 -1.84 -40.03 30.57
CA GLY A 471 -2.91 -40.98 30.88
C GLY A 471 -4.32 -40.51 30.49
N TYR A 472 -4.44 -39.74 29.39
CA TYR A 472 -5.72 -39.39 28.79
C TYR A 472 -6.56 -40.64 28.49
N SER A 473 -7.88 -40.57 28.64
CA SER A 473 -8.78 -41.72 28.48
C SER A 473 -9.29 -41.90 27.04
N SER A 474 -9.32 -40.81 26.25
CA SER A 474 -9.66 -40.78 24.83
C SER A 474 -8.61 -40.03 24.00
N LEU A 475 -8.70 -40.14 22.67
CA LEU A 475 -7.93 -39.27 21.77
C LEU A 475 -8.47 -37.84 21.75
N ASP A 476 -9.76 -37.63 22.00
CA ASP A 476 -10.42 -36.32 21.92
C ASP A 476 -9.97 -35.35 23.03
N GLU A 477 -9.50 -35.88 24.16
CA GLU A 477 -8.77 -35.13 25.20
C GLU A 477 -7.44 -34.52 24.68
N ILE A 478 -6.89 -35.06 23.59
CA ILE A 478 -5.67 -34.57 22.95
C ILE A 478 -6.04 -33.63 21.81
N LYS A 479 -5.75 -32.33 21.98
CA LYS A 479 -6.01 -31.32 20.95
C LYS A 479 -5.26 -31.65 19.64
N PRO A 480 -5.94 -31.78 18.49
CA PRO A 480 -5.30 -32.00 17.19
C PRO A 480 -4.49 -30.77 16.76
N VAL A 481 -3.55 -30.95 15.83
CA VAL A 481 -2.80 -29.82 15.26
C VAL A 481 -3.64 -29.18 14.15
N VAL A 482 -4.13 -27.98 14.43
CA VAL A 482 -4.89 -27.18 13.46
C VAL A 482 -4.01 -26.90 12.22
N PRO A 483 -4.53 -27.08 10.98
CA PRO A 483 -3.85 -26.66 9.77
C PRO A 483 -3.55 -25.15 9.77
N LEU A 484 -2.44 -24.75 9.16
CA LEU A 484 -2.01 -23.35 9.11
C LEU A 484 -2.95 -22.51 8.25
N LYS A 485 -3.24 -21.29 8.70
CA LYS A 485 -4.09 -20.33 7.98
C LYS A 485 -3.29 -19.56 6.92
N GLU A 486 -3.97 -18.97 5.93
CA GLU A 486 -3.34 -18.10 4.91
C GLU A 486 -2.39 -17.07 5.56
N ALA A 487 -2.86 -16.35 6.60
CA ALA A 487 -2.06 -15.36 7.31
C ALA A 487 -0.76 -15.94 7.93
N GLU A 488 -0.74 -17.22 8.31
CA GLU A 488 0.43 -17.88 8.89
C GLU A 488 1.43 -18.34 7.81
N PHE A 489 0.93 -18.76 6.63
CA PHE A 489 1.78 -18.99 5.46
C PHE A 489 2.34 -17.70 4.89
N MET A 490 1.54 -16.63 4.83
CA MET A 490 1.97 -15.31 4.40
C MET A 490 3.01 -14.70 5.36
N ASP A 491 2.85 -14.90 6.67
CA ASP A 491 3.86 -14.61 7.69
C ASP A 491 5.18 -15.36 7.41
N LEU A 492 5.09 -16.68 7.19
CA LEU A 492 6.25 -17.54 6.94
C LEU A 492 6.97 -17.13 5.64
N TYR A 493 6.20 -16.86 4.58
CA TYR A 493 6.69 -16.43 3.27
C TYR A 493 7.41 -15.07 3.36
N ARG A 494 6.70 -14.03 3.80
CA ARG A 494 7.21 -12.65 3.86
C ARG A 494 8.39 -12.50 4.83
N SER A 495 8.37 -13.18 5.98
CA SER A 495 9.41 -12.98 7.03
C SER A 495 10.66 -13.85 6.90
N ARG A 496 10.70 -14.84 5.99
CA ARG A 496 11.81 -15.81 5.86
C ARG A 496 12.23 -16.17 4.43
N ILE A 497 11.31 -16.14 3.46
CA ILE A 497 11.53 -16.72 2.13
C ILE A 497 11.73 -15.64 1.06
N ALA A 498 10.86 -14.63 0.99
CA ALA A 498 10.85 -13.61 -0.07
C ALA A 498 12.22 -12.91 -0.25
N GLU A 499 12.93 -12.62 0.85
CA GLU A 499 14.28 -12.02 0.81
C GLU A 499 15.37 -12.86 0.11
N ARG A 500 15.14 -14.16 -0.16
CA ARG A 500 16.22 -15.15 -0.35
C ARG A 500 16.17 -16.00 -1.62
N ARG A 501 15.33 -15.64 -2.59
CA ARG A 501 14.99 -16.41 -3.82
C ARG A 501 14.07 -17.61 -3.53
N PRO A 502 13.28 -18.09 -4.52
CA PRO A 502 12.32 -19.18 -4.32
C PRO A 502 12.93 -20.51 -3.84
N PHE A 503 12.04 -21.40 -3.40
CA PHE A 503 12.35 -22.66 -2.72
C PHE A 503 13.28 -23.56 -3.54
N ARG A 504 14.57 -23.56 -3.19
CA ARG A 504 15.52 -24.49 -3.79
C ARG A 504 15.05 -25.92 -3.56
N ASN A 505 14.77 -26.61 -4.66
CA ASN A 505 14.30 -27.98 -4.72
C ASN A 505 12.85 -28.19 -4.19
N SER A 506 12.00 -27.16 -4.18
CA SER A 506 10.54 -27.34 -4.06
C SER A 506 9.79 -26.57 -5.14
N PHE A 507 8.88 -27.28 -5.82
CA PHE A 507 8.28 -26.87 -7.09
C PHE A 507 6.76 -26.95 -6.93
N ALA A 508 6.06 -25.85 -7.19
CA ALA A 508 4.61 -25.83 -7.14
C ALA A 508 4.01 -26.77 -8.20
N TYR A 509 2.86 -27.37 -7.90
CA TYR A 509 2.15 -28.26 -8.82
C TYR A 509 0.65 -28.13 -8.60
N ARG A 510 -0.09 -27.77 -9.66
CA ARG A 510 -1.55 -27.75 -9.62
C ARG A 510 -2.12 -29.14 -9.90
N THR A 511 -3.00 -29.62 -9.03
CA THR A 511 -3.71 -30.89 -9.21
C THR A 511 -4.86 -30.75 -10.24
N VAL A 512 -5.46 -31.87 -10.63
CA VAL A 512 -6.68 -31.85 -11.48
C VAL A 512 -7.85 -31.23 -10.72
N GLU A 513 -7.88 -31.45 -9.42
CA GLU A 513 -8.79 -30.88 -8.42
C GLU A 513 -8.58 -29.37 -8.17
N GLY A 514 -7.49 -28.79 -8.70
CA GLY A 514 -7.20 -27.35 -8.60
C GLY A 514 -6.54 -26.89 -7.30
N ASP A 515 -6.14 -27.84 -6.44
CA ASP A 515 -5.33 -27.56 -5.24
C ASP A 515 -3.82 -27.57 -5.55
N ILE A 516 -3.03 -26.97 -4.65
CA ILE A 516 -1.60 -26.78 -4.84
C ILE A 516 -0.81 -27.73 -3.96
N ARG A 517 -0.04 -28.58 -4.64
CA ARG A 517 1.02 -29.43 -4.07
C ARG A 517 2.36 -28.71 -4.23
N TRP A 518 3.31 -29.05 -3.37
CA TRP A 518 4.69 -28.58 -3.47
C TRP A 518 5.62 -29.79 -3.49
N LEU A 519 6.17 -30.09 -4.66
CA LEU A 519 6.89 -31.33 -4.96
C LEU A 519 8.41 -31.10 -4.95
N CYS A 520 9.21 -32.16 -4.77
CA CYS A 520 10.65 -32.11 -5.07
C CYS A 520 10.88 -32.29 -6.58
N GLN A 521 12.08 -31.98 -7.09
CA GLN A 521 12.34 -31.94 -8.54
C GLN A 521 12.01 -33.26 -9.24
N GLU A 522 12.31 -34.39 -8.61
CA GLU A 522 12.03 -35.72 -9.16
C GLU A 522 10.53 -35.97 -9.33
N HIS A 523 9.72 -35.63 -8.32
CA HIS A 523 8.27 -35.80 -8.37
C HIS A 523 7.61 -34.75 -9.27
N TYR A 524 8.10 -33.52 -9.28
CA TYR A 524 7.66 -32.48 -10.22
C TYR A 524 7.90 -32.87 -11.67
N THR A 525 9.08 -33.40 -12.00
CA THR A 525 9.44 -33.89 -13.35
C THR A 525 8.66 -35.14 -13.75
N MET A 526 8.18 -35.94 -12.78
CA MET A 526 7.38 -37.15 -12.99
C MET A 526 5.88 -36.84 -13.20
N HIS A 527 5.33 -35.84 -12.51
CA HIS A 527 3.92 -35.46 -12.62
C HIS A 527 3.65 -34.32 -13.61
N THR A 528 4.68 -33.56 -14.03
CA THR A 528 4.58 -32.58 -15.12
C THR A 528 4.94 -33.25 -16.44
N PRO A 529 4.03 -33.29 -17.44
CA PRO A 529 4.30 -33.96 -18.71
C PRO A 529 5.54 -33.37 -19.41
N SER A 530 6.43 -34.22 -19.91
CA SER A 530 7.67 -33.76 -20.57
C SER A 530 7.44 -32.86 -21.77
N HIS A 531 6.28 -32.97 -22.42
CA HIS A 531 5.92 -32.09 -23.53
C HIS A 531 5.79 -30.62 -23.10
N VAL A 532 5.43 -30.33 -21.84
CA VAL A 532 5.38 -28.95 -21.32
C VAL A 532 6.75 -28.26 -21.47
N PHE A 533 7.83 -28.96 -21.11
CA PHE A 533 9.19 -28.42 -21.23
C PHE A 533 9.67 -28.35 -22.69
N SER A 534 9.28 -29.29 -23.56
CA SER A 534 9.65 -29.22 -24.98
C SER A 534 8.87 -28.15 -25.74
N ASP A 535 7.60 -27.95 -25.41
CA ASP A 535 6.70 -26.98 -26.05
C ASP A 535 7.13 -25.57 -25.69
N VAL A 536 7.38 -25.29 -24.39
CA VAL A 536 7.99 -24.02 -23.95
C VAL A 536 9.36 -23.84 -24.60
N SER A 537 10.25 -24.83 -24.56
CA SER A 537 11.57 -24.73 -25.18
C SER A 537 11.52 -24.53 -26.71
N GLY A 538 10.50 -25.04 -27.39
CA GLY A 538 10.24 -24.75 -28.80
C GLY A 538 9.78 -23.31 -28.98
N PHE A 539 8.77 -22.90 -28.22
CA PHE A 539 8.18 -21.57 -28.25
C PHE A 539 9.19 -20.44 -27.98
N THR A 540 10.12 -20.61 -27.04
CA THR A 540 11.19 -19.63 -26.72
C THR A 540 12.21 -19.44 -27.85
N LYS A 541 12.37 -20.40 -28.77
CA LYS A 541 13.34 -20.31 -29.88
C LYS A 541 12.89 -19.36 -30.99
N GLU A 542 11.58 -19.17 -31.14
CA GLU A 542 11.01 -18.37 -32.22
C GLU A 542 11.11 -16.85 -31.96
N PRO A 543 11.24 -16.03 -33.03
CA PRO A 543 11.20 -14.57 -32.91
C PRO A 543 9.90 -14.07 -32.27
N GLY A 544 10.03 -13.09 -31.36
CA GLY A 544 8.88 -12.48 -30.67
C GLY A 544 8.33 -13.23 -29.46
N SER A 545 8.99 -14.33 -29.06
CA SER A 545 8.69 -15.10 -27.83
C SER A 545 9.94 -15.47 -27.01
N GLN A 546 11.05 -14.76 -27.21
CA GLN A 546 12.38 -15.08 -26.67
C GLN A 546 12.50 -14.98 -25.13
N SER A 547 11.60 -14.25 -24.47
CA SER A 547 11.51 -14.17 -23.00
C SER A 547 10.50 -15.17 -22.41
N CYS A 548 9.94 -16.09 -23.20
CA CYS A 548 9.08 -17.14 -22.67
C CYS A 548 9.90 -18.10 -21.80
N THR A 549 9.57 -18.20 -20.51
CA THR A 549 10.24 -19.13 -19.58
C THR A 549 9.23 -19.82 -18.67
N LEU A 550 9.61 -20.98 -18.12
CA LEU A 550 8.86 -21.65 -17.06
C LEU A 550 9.75 -21.65 -15.82
N ASP A 551 9.50 -20.75 -14.86
CA ASP A 551 10.12 -20.87 -13.54
C ASP A 551 9.51 -22.09 -12.87
N GLN A 552 10.31 -23.16 -12.77
CA GLN A 552 9.86 -24.42 -12.18
C GLN A 552 9.52 -24.26 -10.69
N ASN A 553 10.21 -23.38 -9.95
CA ASN A 553 10.07 -23.33 -8.49
C ASN A 553 8.65 -22.87 -8.09
N MET A 554 8.16 -21.79 -8.71
CA MET A 554 6.78 -21.31 -8.56
C MET A 554 5.82 -21.94 -9.59
N SER A 555 6.31 -22.82 -10.47
CA SER A 555 5.64 -23.30 -11.69
C SER A 555 4.87 -22.20 -12.42
N THR A 556 5.58 -21.10 -12.69
CA THR A 556 5.05 -19.93 -13.38
C THR A 556 5.51 -19.91 -14.83
N LEU A 557 4.57 -19.94 -15.77
CA LEU A 557 4.83 -19.67 -17.18
C LEU A 557 4.87 -18.14 -17.38
N THR A 558 6.06 -17.57 -17.61
CA THR A 558 6.25 -16.15 -17.97
C THR A 558 6.47 -15.98 -19.46
N ALA A 559 6.02 -14.86 -20.05
CA ALA A 559 6.40 -14.46 -21.41
C ALA A 559 6.32 -12.94 -21.65
N THR A 560 7.10 -12.46 -22.61
CA THR A 560 6.77 -11.26 -23.41
C THR A 560 6.45 -11.74 -24.83
N LEU A 561 5.36 -11.24 -25.39
CA LEU A 561 4.81 -11.62 -26.68
C LEU A 561 4.73 -10.35 -27.50
N THR A 562 5.47 -10.27 -28.61
CA THR A 562 5.60 -9.01 -29.39
C THR A 562 4.62 -8.88 -30.55
N ASN A 563 3.76 -9.88 -30.77
CA ASN A 563 2.75 -9.89 -31.83
C ASN A 563 1.65 -10.95 -31.61
N SER A 564 0.52 -10.67 -32.25
CA SER A 564 -0.71 -11.47 -32.33
C SER A 564 -0.52 -12.96 -32.68
N SER A 565 0.37 -13.29 -33.63
CA SER A 565 0.61 -14.69 -34.01
C SER A 565 1.26 -15.48 -32.86
N ARG A 566 2.32 -14.92 -32.25
CA ARG A 566 2.95 -15.55 -31.07
C ARG A 566 2.00 -15.61 -29.89
N GLY A 567 1.14 -14.61 -29.69
CA GLY A 567 0.07 -14.63 -28.70
C GLY A 567 -0.91 -15.80 -28.91
N SER A 568 -1.44 -15.93 -30.12
CA SER A 568 -2.38 -17.00 -30.50
C SER A 568 -1.77 -18.41 -30.34
N GLU A 569 -0.47 -18.56 -30.56
CA GLU A 569 0.26 -19.80 -30.29
C GLU A 569 0.50 -20.02 -28.78
N PHE A 570 0.85 -18.97 -28.03
CA PHE A 570 1.02 -19.03 -26.57
C PHE A 570 -0.28 -19.47 -25.88
N TYR A 571 -1.42 -18.92 -26.26
CA TYR A 571 -2.73 -19.29 -25.70
C TYR A 571 -3.01 -20.79 -25.87
N LYS A 572 -2.78 -21.32 -27.09
CA LYS A 572 -2.97 -22.75 -27.44
C LYS A 572 -1.94 -23.68 -26.76
N MET A 573 -0.82 -23.14 -26.30
CA MET A 573 0.16 -23.85 -25.48
C MET A 573 -0.28 -23.84 -24.01
N ALA A 574 -0.50 -22.65 -23.44
CA ALA A 574 -0.82 -22.45 -22.04
C ALA A 574 -2.13 -23.12 -21.59
N ALA A 575 -3.17 -23.16 -22.45
CA ALA A 575 -4.42 -23.85 -22.16
C ALA A 575 -4.26 -25.37 -21.93
N LYS A 576 -3.16 -25.99 -22.40
CA LYS A 576 -2.87 -27.42 -22.16
C LYS A 576 -2.19 -27.67 -20.82
N PHE A 577 -1.64 -26.65 -20.17
CA PHE A 577 -0.76 -26.80 -19.02
C PHE A 577 -1.55 -26.85 -17.70
N SER A 578 -2.38 -27.87 -17.53
CA SER A 578 -3.23 -28.07 -16.33
C SER A 578 -2.48 -28.10 -15.01
N THR A 579 -1.19 -28.46 -15.03
CA THR A 579 -0.32 -28.55 -13.86
C THR A 579 0.36 -27.22 -13.48
N VAL A 580 0.26 -26.19 -14.32
CA VAL A 580 0.89 -24.87 -14.14
C VAL A 580 -0.05 -23.95 -13.36
N PRO A 581 0.23 -23.62 -12.08
CA PRO A 581 -0.65 -22.79 -11.26
C PRO A 581 -0.70 -21.32 -11.70
N VAL A 582 0.36 -20.78 -12.30
CA VAL A 582 0.46 -19.34 -12.63
C VAL A 582 0.87 -19.14 -14.08
N ILE A 583 0.12 -18.30 -14.79
CA ILE A 583 0.47 -17.73 -16.09
C ILE A 583 0.68 -16.23 -15.90
N SER A 584 1.79 -15.68 -16.42
CA SER A 584 2.06 -14.24 -16.50
C SER A 584 2.57 -13.90 -17.90
N TYR A 585 1.95 -12.96 -18.61
CA TYR A 585 2.48 -12.55 -19.91
C TYR A 585 2.24 -11.08 -20.24
N PHE A 586 3.18 -10.49 -20.97
CA PHE A 586 3.08 -9.14 -21.51
C PHE A 586 2.78 -9.19 -23.00
N LEU A 587 1.63 -8.63 -23.38
CA LEU A 587 1.19 -8.37 -24.73
C LEU A 587 1.79 -7.03 -25.19
N ASP A 588 3.04 -7.06 -25.65
CA ASP A 588 3.78 -5.89 -26.14
C ASP A 588 3.43 -5.61 -27.61
N TRP A 589 2.13 -5.47 -27.89
CA TRP A 589 1.60 -4.89 -29.11
C TRP A 589 0.21 -4.33 -28.92
N ASP A 590 -0.19 -3.54 -29.91
CA ASP A 590 -1.47 -2.86 -30.01
C ASP A 590 -2.58 -3.80 -30.49
N LEU A 591 -3.17 -4.55 -29.57
CA LEU A 591 -4.24 -5.53 -29.85
C LEU A 591 -5.35 -4.97 -30.75
N SER A 592 -5.89 -5.80 -31.65
CA SER A 592 -7.14 -5.52 -32.38
C SER A 592 -8.37 -6.09 -31.67
N LYS A 593 -9.58 -5.69 -32.10
CA LYS A 593 -10.86 -6.17 -31.52
C LYS A 593 -11.01 -7.69 -31.67
N ASP A 594 -10.54 -8.26 -32.77
CA ASP A 594 -10.54 -9.71 -33.00
C ASP A 594 -9.50 -10.43 -32.12
N GLU A 595 -8.41 -9.76 -31.76
CA GLU A 595 -7.40 -10.28 -30.83
C GLU A 595 -7.82 -10.18 -29.37
N GLU A 596 -8.65 -9.19 -29.02
CA GLU A 596 -9.34 -9.11 -27.73
C GLU A 596 -10.34 -10.26 -27.57
N ASN A 597 -11.12 -10.57 -28.62
CA ASN A 597 -11.99 -11.74 -28.64
C ASN A 597 -11.17 -13.05 -28.51
N THR A 598 -10.06 -13.15 -29.25
CA THR A 598 -9.12 -14.30 -29.17
C THR A 598 -8.51 -14.45 -27.77
N LEU A 599 -8.22 -13.33 -27.09
CA LEU A 599 -7.74 -13.29 -25.72
C LEU A 599 -8.85 -13.66 -24.71
N GLU A 600 -10.10 -13.27 -24.97
CA GLU A 600 -11.25 -13.70 -24.18
C GLU A 600 -11.40 -15.22 -24.23
N GLU A 601 -11.48 -15.82 -25.43
CA GLU A 601 -11.56 -17.27 -25.63
C GLU A 601 -10.39 -18.00 -24.95
N ALA A 602 -9.16 -17.47 -25.07
CA ALA A 602 -7.98 -17.99 -24.40
C ALA A 602 -8.15 -18.02 -22.87
N VAL A 603 -8.58 -16.92 -22.26
CA VAL A 603 -8.79 -16.80 -20.81
C VAL A 603 -9.93 -17.69 -20.31
N GLN A 604 -10.98 -17.92 -21.11
CA GLN A 604 -12.00 -18.94 -20.80
C GLN A 604 -11.41 -20.37 -20.79
N SER A 605 -10.45 -20.66 -21.68
CA SER A 605 -9.83 -21.99 -21.81
C SER A 605 -8.74 -22.31 -20.78
N PHE A 606 -8.19 -21.30 -20.08
CA PHE A 606 -7.07 -21.51 -19.16
C PHE A 606 -7.43 -22.34 -17.93
N THR A 607 -6.53 -23.26 -17.58
CA THR A 607 -6.64 -24.13 -16.40
C THR A 607 -5.87 -23.63 -15.17
N SER A 608 -5.03 -22.59 -15.30
CA SER A 608 -4.21 -22.08 -14.19
C SER A 608 -5.03 -21.38 -13.10
N SER A 609 -4.52 -21.46 -11.87
CA SER A 609 -5.14 -20.81 -10.70
C SER A 609 -4.93 -19.30 -10.67
N CYS A 610 -3.87 -18.78 -11.31
CA CYS A 610 -3.57 -17.36 -11.40
C CYS A 610 -3.19 -16.96 -12.83
N VAL A 611 -3.71 -15.82 -13.29
CA VAL A 611 -3.43 -15.27 -14.63
C VAL A 611 -3.14 -13.77 -14.49
N LYS A 612 -1.89 -13.36 -14.78
CA LYS A 612 -1.47 -11.96 -14.91
C LYS A 612 -1.27 -11.61 -16.38
N ILE A 613 -1.87 -10.52 -16.83
CA ILE A 613 -1.75 -10.02 -18.20
C ILE A 613 -1.24 -8.57 -18.12
N TYR A 614 -0.06 -8.30 -18.67
CA TYR A 614 0.32 -6.93 -18.98
C TYR A 614 -0.12 -6.62 -20.41
N VAL A 615 -0.69 -5.45 -20.64
CA VAL A 615 -1.06 -4.93 -21.97
C VAL A 615 -0.31 -3.63 -22.22
N ARG A 616 0.20 -3.42 -23.44
CA ARG A 616 0.84 -2.15 -23.79
C ARG A 616 -0.16 -1.01 -23.59
N ASP A 617 0.26 0.03 -22.84
CA ASP A 617 -0.56 1.23 -22.66
C ASP A 617 -0.68 2.03 -23.98
N ARG A 618 -1.83 2.67 -24.20
CA ARG A 618 -2.11 3.45 -25.41
C ARG A 618 -2.31 4.92 -25.08
N GLU A 619 -1.64 5.79 -25.84
CA GLU A 619 -1.80 7.24 -25.76
C GLU A 619 -3.10 7.75 -26.42
N GLU A 620 -3.84 6.90 -27.16
CA GLU A 620 -5.13 7.23 -27.80
C GLU A 620 -6.32 6.74 -26.95
N GLU A 621 -7.18 7.66 -26.52
CA GLU A 621 -8.46 7.35 -25.88
C GLU A 621 -9.40 6.61 -26.86
N HIS A 622 -10.02 5.52 -26.40
CA HIS A 622 -10.88 4.70 -27.26
C HIS A 622 -12.29 5.33 -27.37
N PRO A 623 -12.74 5.81 -28.55
CA PRO A 623 -14.03 6.50 -28.69
C PRO A 623 -15.26 5.57 -28.54
N GLU A 624 -15.04 4.25 -28.42
CA GLU A 624 -16.08 3.24 -28.15
C GLU A 624 -16.22 2.94 -26.63
N SER A 625 -15.99 3.91 -25.74
CA SER A 625 -16.14 3.80 -24.27
C SER A 625 -17.61 3.65 -23.79
N VAL A 626 -18.45 2.93 -24.53
CA VAL A 626 -19.90 2.79 -24.36
C VAL A 626 -20.28 2.02 -23.06
N SER A 627 -19.33 1.32 -22.45
CA SER A 627 -19.52 0.52 -21.23
C SER A 627 -19.02 1.20 -19.95
N GLY A 628 -18.57 2.45 -19.99
CA GLY A 628 -18.09 3.20 -18.81
C GLY A 628 -16.72 2.75 -18.26
N PHE A 629 -16.01 1.88 -18.98
CA PHE A 629 -14.65 1.48 -18.63
C PHE A 629 -13.63 2.26 -19.45
N GLY A 630 -12.58 2.78 -18.80
CA GLY A 630 -11.44 3.41 -19.48
C GLY A 630 -10.56 2.43 -20.28
N HIS A 631 -11.00 1.18 -20.39
CA HIS A 631 -10.35 0.11 -21.13
C HIS A 631 -11.37 -0.82 -21.78
N ARG A 632 -10.99 -1.38 -22.92
CA ARG A 632 -11.79 -2.37 -23.67
C ARG A 632 -11.81 -3.79 -23.08
N PHE A 633 -10.88 -4.12 -22.19
CA PHE A 633 -10.70 -5.48 -21.63
C PHE A 633 -11.78 -5.94 -20.62
N PHE A 634 -12.94 -5.29 -20.59
CA PHE A 634 -14.08 -5.70 -19.78
C PHE A 634 -14.54 -7.13 -20.13
N ALA A 635 -14.65 -7.47 -21.42
CA ALA A 635 -15.06 -8.79 -21.87
C ALA A 635 -14.09 -9.90 -21.41
N VAL A 636 -12.77 -9.69 -21.58
CA VAL A 636 -11.70 -10.55 -21.06
C VAL A 636 -11.79 -10.73 -19.53
N THR A 637 -12.14 -9.66 -18.81
CA THR A 637 -12.35 -9.71 -17.35
C THR A 637 -13.60 -10.54 -16.98
N MET A 638 -14.69 -10.42 -17.73
CA MET A 638 -15.89 -11.24 -17.53
C MET A 638 -15.63 -12.72 -17.84
N ALA A 639 -14.84 -13.03 -18.87
CA ALA A 639 -14.38 -14.39 -19.15
C ALA A 639 -13.55 -14.98 -18.01
N ALA A 640 -12.62 -14.21 -17.43
CA ALA A 640 -11.87 -14.64 -16.26
C ALA A 640 -12.79 -14.90 -15.05
N LEU A 641 -13.77 -14.03 -14.79
CA LEU A 641 -14.75 -14.20 -13.71
C LEU A 641 -15.64 -15.44 -13.89
N ARG A 642 -15.97 -15.80 -15.14
CA ARG A 642 -16.73 -17.01 -15.49
C ARG A 642 -15.87 -18.28 -15.39
N ASN A 643 -14.56 -18.19 -15.64
CA ASN A 643 -13.65 -19.33 -15.53
C ASN A 643 -13.39 -19.71 -14.05
N LYS A 644 -13.98 -20.82 -13.62
CA LYS A 644 -13.88 -21.34 -12.24
C LYS A 644 -12.47 -21.82 -11.86
N ASN A 645 -11.56 -22.09 -12.82
CA ASN A 645 -10.18 -22.44 -12.51
C ASN A 645 -9.38 -21.26 -11.96
N ILE A 646 -9.65 -20.06 -12.46
CA ILE A 646 -8.91 -18.84 -12.14
C ILE A 646 -9.36 -18.35 -10.76
N GLN A 647 -8.49 -18.50 -9.76
CA GLN A 647 -8.66 -18.04 -8.38
C GLN A 647 -8.21 -16.58 -8.23
N SER A 648 -7.26 -16.12 -9.05
CA SER A 648 -6.83 -14.73 -9.13
C SER A 648 -6.60 -14.31 -10.59
N PHE A 649 -7.10 -13.14 -10.97
CA PHE A 649 -6.90 -12.53 -12.28
C PHE A 649 -6.41 -11.11 -12.11
N THR A 650 -5.48 -10.67 -12.95
CA THR A 650 -5.05 -9.28 -13.00
C THR A 650 -4.66 -8.90 -14.43
N ILE A 651 -5.13 -7.75 -14.90
CA ILE A 651 -4.70 -7.12 -16.15
C ILE A 651 -4.25 -5.69 -15.89
N GLU A 652 -3.05 -5.34 -16.36
CA GLU A 652 -2.32 -4.12 -15.99
C GLU A 652 -1.67 -3.45 -17.21
N ARG A 653 -1.47 -2.13 -17.15
CA ARG A 653 -0.66 -1.38 -18.11
C ARG A 653 0.82 -1.78 -17.99
N GLY A 654 1.40 -2.26 -19.08
CA GLY A 654 2.83 -2.56 -19.21
C GLY A 654 3.55 -1.52 -20.09
N ILE A 655 4.76 -1.13 -19.68
CA ILE A 655 5.61 -0.21 -20.45
C ILE A 655 6.32 -1.00 -21.56
N SER A 656 6.25 -0.52 -22.81
CA SER A 656 6.88 -1.21 -23.95
C SER A 656 8.39 -1.33 -23.78
N GLY A 657 8.93 -2.50 -24.10
CA GLY A 657 10.33 -2.83 -23.90
C GLY A 657 10.72 -3.18 -22.45
N ASP A 658 9.82 -3.08 -21.48
CA ASP A 658 10.06 -3.65 -20.16
C ASP A 658 10.01 -5.18 -20.21
N THR A 659 10.90 -5.82 -19.48
CA THR A 659 10.94 -7.27 -19.34
C THR A 659 10.04 -7.68 -18.19
N ASN A 660 9.11 -8.62 -18.44
CA ASN A 660 8.24 -9.23 -17.43
C ASN A 660 9.05 -10.15 -16.48
N ASN A 661 9.93 -9.50 -15.70
CA ASN A 661 10.88 -10.02 -14.72
C ASN A 661 10.48 -9.57 -13.30
N GLU A 662 9.49 -8.67 -13.16
CA GLU A 662 8.81 -8.37 -11.90
C GLU A 662 8.36 -9.68 -11.25
N HIS A 663 8.58 -9.78 -9.94
CA HIS A 663 8.52 -11.08 -9.29
C HIS A 663 7.08 -11.49 -8.97
N VAL A 664 6.82 -12.80 -9.08
CA VAL A 664 5.55 -13.46 -8.71
C VAL A 664 5.07 -13.09 -7.31
N ASP A 665 5.99 -12.66 -6.43
CA ASP A 665 5.74 -12.04 -5.13
C ASP A 665 4.65 -10.96 -5.13
N GLU A 666 4.52 -10.17 -6.19
CA GLU A 666 3.54 -9.06 -6.27
C GLU A 666 2.08 -9.55 -6.34
N LEU A 667 1.83 -10.72 -6.93
CA LEU A 667 0.51 -11.34 -6.90
C LEU A 667 0.04 -11.58 -5.45
N PHE A 668 0.97 -11.87 -4.54
CA PHE A 668 0.72 -12.03 -3.10
C PHE A 668 0.78 -10.71 -2.29
N ALA A 669 1.15 -9.59 -2.92
CA ALA A 669 1.07 -8.25 -2.34
C ALA A 669 -0.28 -7.56 -2.66
N SER A 670 -0.86 -7.89 -3.82
CA SER A 670 -2.04 -7.24 -4.43
C SER A 670 -3.27 -7.05 -3.53
N LYS A 671 -3.55 -7.96 -2.59
CA LYS A 671 -4.72 -7.93 -1.67
C LYS A 671 -4.86 -6.67 -0.80
N GLY A 672 -3.86 -5.78 -0.77
CA GLY A 672 -3.88 -4.52 -0.01
C GLY A 672 -3.55 -3.26 -0.81
N ALA A 673 -3.48 -3.32 -2.15
CA ALA A 673 -3.16 -2.15 -2.97
C ALA A 673 -4.36 -1.18 -3.02
N VAL A 674 -4.18 0.01 -2.42
CA VAL A 674 -5.22 1.05 -2.21
C VAL A 674 -5.68 1.75 -3.49
N TYR A 675 -4.88 1.66 -4.55
CA TYR A 675 -5.18 2.20 -5.87
C TYR A 675 -5.13 1.07 -6.90
N LEU A 676 -5.80 1.26 -8.02
CA LEU A 676 -5.80 0.35 -9.16
C LEU A 676 -4.69 0.72 -10.14
N ASP A 677 -4.76 1.86 -10.82
CA ASP A 677 -3.78 2.28 -11.86
C ASP A 677 -2.32 2.06 -11.42
N PRO A 678 -1.51 1.24 -12.15
CA PRO A 678 -1.66 0.76 -13.53
C PRO A 678 -2.58 -0.46 -13.75
N VAL A 679 -3.16 -1.05 -12.71
CA VAL A 679 -4.11 -2.17 -12.81
C VAL A 679 -5.40 -1.69 -13.47
N LEU A 680 -5.75 -2.30 -14.60
CA LEU A 680 -6.99 -2.06 -15.33
C LEU A 680 -8.14 -2.85 -14.70
N ALA A 681 -7.92 -4.14 -14.43
CA ALA A 681 -8.86 -4.96 -13.67
C ALA A 681 -8.14 -6.03 -12.84
N ARG A 682 -8.67 -6.34 -11.65
CA ARG A 682 -8.21 -7.43 -10.79
C ARG A 682 -9.38 -8.14 -10.14
N PHE A 683 -9.26 -9.44 -9.88
CA PHE A 683 -10.08 -10.07 -8.86
C PHE A 683 -9.36 -11.19 -8.11
N THR A 684 -9.82 -11.46 -6.89
CA THR A 684 -9.49 -12.69 -6.15
C THR A 684 -10.78 -13.37 -5.72
N ARG A 685 -10.84 -14.70 -5.83
CA ARG A 685 -11.91 -15.51 -5.24
C ARG A 685 -11.63 -15.73 -3.75
N GLU A 686 -12.68 -15.74 -2.95
CA GLU A 686 -12.60 -16.15 -1.56
C GLU A 686 -12.47 -17.68 -1.44
N LEU A 687 -12.02 -18.13 -0.27
CA LEU A 687 -11.54 -19.50 -0.05
C LEU A 687 -12.62 -20.44 0.50
N VAL A 688 -13.50 -19.87 1.31
CA VAL A 688 -14.62 -20.56 1.99
C VAL A 688 -15.93 -20.36 1.21
N SER A 689 -15.92 -19.49 0.21
CA SER A 689 -17.11 -18.96 -0.46
C SER A 689 -16.81 -18.73 -1.94
N PRO A 690 -17.75 -18.99 -2.88
CA PRO A 690 -17.58 -18.70 -4.30
C PRO A 690 -17.54 -17.18 -4.62
N LYS A 691 -17.68 -16.34 -3.58
CA LYS A 691 -17.62 -14.89 -3.60
C LYS A 691 -16.28 -14.35 -4.10
N ILE A 692 -16.32 -13.15 -4.66
CA ILE A 692 -15.22 -12.52 -5.38
C ILE A 692 -15.02 -11.10 -4.86
N GLN A 693 -13.76 -10.72 -4.68
CA GLN A 693 -13.32 -9.34 -4.46
C GLN A 693 -12.79 -8.81 -5.80
N LEU A 694 -13.52 -7.88 -6.42
CA LEU A 694 -13.31 -7.37 -7.78
C LEU A 694 -12.87 -5.90 -7.73
N GLY A 695 -11.85 -5.52 -8.49
CA GLY A 695 -11.36 -4.15 -8.65
C GLY A 695 -11.30 -3.75 -10.13
N LEU A 696 -11.89 -2.62 -10.52
CA LEU A 696 -12.00 -2.16 -11.92
C LEU A 696 -11.61 -0.68 -12.08
N LEU A 697 -10.74 -0.37 -13.04
CA LEU A 697 -10.47 0.99 -13.48
C LEU A 697 -11.55 1.41 -14.48
N VAL A 698 -12.26 2.49 -14.19
CA VAL A 698 -13.44 2.94 -14.95
C VAL A 698 -13.23 4.35 -15.51
N THR A 699 -14.15 4.81 -16.35
CA THR A 699 -14.29 6.22 -16.76
C THR A 699 -15.60 6.83 -16.26
N ASP A 700 -16.65 6.03 -16.14
CA ASP A 700 -17.96 6.42 -15.62
C ASP A 700 -18.46 5.33 -14.65
N LEU A 701 -18.60 5.69 -13.37
CA LEU A 701 -18.95 4.78 -12.28
C LEU A 701 -20.37 4.22 -12.41
N ASP A 702 -21.31 5.04 -12.88
CA ASP A 702 -22.73 4.71 -13.03
C ASP A 702 -22.90 3.75 -14.22
N LEU A 703 -22.26 4.05 -15.36
CA LEU A 703 -22.29 3.25 -16.58
C LEU A 703 -21.48 1.94 -16.49
N ALA A 704 -20.31 1.96 -15.83
CA ALA A 704 -19.56 0.75 -15.51
C ALA A 704 -20.36 -0.20 -14.61
N THR A 705 -21.13 0.35 -13.66
CA THR A 705 -21.98 -0.42 -12.75
C THR A 705 -23.15 -1.09 -13.45
N ARG A 706 -23.86 -0.37 -14.34
CA ARG A 706 -24.89 -0.98 -15.20
C ARG A 706 -24.28 -2.12 -16.04
N SER A 707 -23.14 -1.85 -16.69
CA SER A 707 -22.43 -2.82 -17.52
C SER A 707 -21.98 -4.06 -16.74
N LEU A 708 -21.50 -3.88 -15.51
CA LEU A 708 -21.09 -4.97 -14.62
C LEU A 708 -22.28 -5.81 -14.14
N ARG A 709 -23.38 -5.17 -13.73
CA ARG A 709 -24.63 -5.87 -13.34
C ARG A 709 -25.11 -6.78 -14.47
N VAL A 710 -25.10 -6.29 -15.70
CA VAL A 710 -25.47 -7.08 -16.89
C VAL A 710 -24.44 -8.17 -17.20
N GLY A 711 -23.14 -7.86 -17.16
CA GLY A 711 -22.07 -8.82 -17.47
C GLY A 711 -21.97 -10.01 -16.49
N MET A 712 -22.38 -9.79 -15.23
CA MET A 712 -22.36 -10.77 -14.14
C MET A 712 -23.74 -11.38 -13.79
N ASN A 713 -24.83 -10.96 -14.44
CA ASN A 713 -26.21 -11.29 -14.06
C ASN A 713 -26.55 -10.94 -12.60
N GLY A 714 -26.09 -9.78 -12.11
CA GLY A 714 -26.22 -9.33 -10.73
C GLY A 714 -24.89 -9.28 -9.96
N PHE A 715 -24.97 -9.06 -8.65
CA PHE A 715 -23.79 -8.95 -7.77
C PHE A 715 -23.65 -10.12 -6.78
N ASP A 716 -24.39 -11.20 -6.99
CA ASP A 716 -24.47 -12.36 -6.10
C ASP A 716 -23.13 -13.10 -5.96
N MET A 717 -22.28 -13.02 -6.97
CA MET A 717 -20.91 -13.54 -6.95
C MET A 717 -19.89 -12.60 -6.26
N LEU A 718 -20.27 -11.38 -5.86
CA LEU A 718 -19.35 -10.41 -5.24
C LEU A 718 -19.48 -10.40 -3.71
N SER A 719 -18.34 -10.35 -3.01
CA SER A 719 -18.21 -9.92 -1.61
C SER A 719 -17.67 -8.50 -1.51
N LYS A 720 -16.85 -8.07 -2.48
CA LYS A 720 -16.42 -6.67 -2.62
C LYS A 720 -16.33 -6.25 -4.08
N LEU A 721 -16.74 -5.02 -4.36
CA LEU A 721 -16.44 -4.29 -5.60
C LEU A 721 -15.71 -3.00 -5.26
N THR A 722 -14.54 -2.78 -5.86
CA THR A 722 -13.83 -1.51 -5.89
C THR A 722 -13.86 -0.99 -7.34
N MET A 723 -14.26 0.26 -7.55
CA MET A 723 -14.17 0.94 -8.83
C MET A 723 -13.41 2.25 -8.65
N GLU A 724 -12.45 2.54 -9.53
CA GLU A 724 -11.66 3.77 -9.52
C GLU A 724 -11.79 4.46 -10.88
N ALA A 725 -12.39 5.65 -10.92
CA ALA A 725 -12.43 6.51 -12.10
C ALA A 725 -11.24 7.48 -12.12
N SER A 726 -10.75 7.85 -10.93
CA SER A 726 -9.55 8.66 -10.74
C SER A 726 -8.98 8.40 -9.34
N TYR A 727 -7.73 8.81 -9.09
CA TYR A 727 -7.11 8.82 -7.76
C TYR A 727 -7.98 9.46 -6.64
N TRP A 728 -8.92 10.35 -7.02
CA TRP A 728 -9.86 11.02 -6.13
C TRP A 728 -11.30 10.47 -6.21
N ASP A 729 -11.63 9.70 -7.24
CA ASP A 729 -12.96 9.20 -7.56
C ASP A 729 -12.97 7.67 -7.49
N HIS A 730 -13.32 7.13 -6.32
CA HIS A 730 -13.45 5.70 -6.10
C HIS A 730 -14.68 5.32 -5.29
N ILE A 731 -15.20 4.13 -5.56
CA ILE A 731 -16.31 3.53 -4.84
C ILE A 731 -15.90 2.14 -4.38
N ASP A 732 -15.98 1.93 -3.07
CA ASP A 732 -15.91 0.62 -2.44
C ASP A 732 -17.32 0.17 -2.06
N ILE A 733 -17.70 -1.05 -2.43
CA ILE A 733 -18.95 -1.70 -2.06
C ILE A 733 -18.60 -3.02 -1.39
N ASP A 734 -18.74 -3.08 -0.07
CA ASP A 734 -18.64 -4.32 0.69
C ASP A 734 -20.04 -4.98 0.70
N PHE A 735 -20.24 -6.05 -0.06
CA PHE A 735 -21.51 -6.77 -0.12
C PHE A 735 -21.67 -7.64 1.11
N GLY A 736 -22.76 -7.41 1.85
CA GLY A 736 -22.94 -8.04 3.16
C GLY A 736 -23.19 -9.55 3.02
N VAL A 737 -22.27 -10.37 3.56
CA VAL A 737 -22.56 -11.80 3.78
C VAL A 737 -23.67 -11.87 4.83
N TYR A 738 -24.84 -12.39 4.43
CA TYR A 738 -25.90 -12.72 5.37
C TYR A 738 -25.43 -13.86 6.28
N GLN A 739 -24.90 -13.49 7.44
CA GLN A 739 -24.79 -14.39 8.57
C GLN A 739 -26.20 -14.45 9.19
N PRO A 740 -26.91 -15.59 9.16
CA PRO A 740 -28.03 -15.76 10.07
C PRO A 740 -27.49 -15.59 11.49
N SER A 741 -28.15 -14.76 12.31
CA SER A 741 -27.73 -14.55 13.69
C SER A 741 -28.06 -15.79 14.51
N ASP A 742 -27.05 -16.56 14.87
CA ASP A 742 -27.19 -17.79 15.68
C ASP A 742 -27.96 -17.54 16.99
N ASP A 743 -27.89 -16.33 17.55
CA ASP A 743 -28.62 -15.88 18.74
C ASP A 743 -30.13 -15.58 18.53
N SER A 744 -30.76 -15.99 17.41
CA SER A 744 -32.13 -15.53 17.04
C SER A 744 -33.16 -16.62 16.71
N ASP A 745 -33.03 -17.77 17.37
CA ASP A 745 -33.91 -18.95 17.27
C ASP A 745 -35.43 -18.63 17.38
N ASP A 746 -35.81 -17.64 18.20
CA ASP A 746 -37.21 -17.21 18.37
C ASP A 746 -37.86 -16.62 17.10
N ASN A 747 -37.09 -16.05 16.18
CA ASN A 747 -37.64 -15.50 14.93
C ASN A 747 -37.84 -16.57 13.85
N ALA A 748 -37.09 -17.67 13.87
CA ALA A 748 -37.22 -18.75 12.89
C ALA A 748 -38.60 -19.44 12.97
N ARG A 749 -39.18 -19.51 14.18
CA ARG A 749 -40.48 -20.15 14.42
C ARG A 749 -41.68 -19.46 13.78
N MET A 750 -41.64 -18.13 13.57
CA MET A 750 -42.74 -17.42 12.92
C MET A 750 -42.88 -17.71 11.40
N LEU A 751 -41.94 -18.45 10.81
CA LEU A 751 -41.98 -18.87 9.39
C LEU A 751 -42.25 -20.36 9.19
N GLN A 752 -42.43 -21.17 10.25
CA GLN A 752 -42.66 -22.63 10.12
C GLN A 752 -44.10 -23.08 10.36
N ASP A 753 -44.92 -22.31 11.08
CA ASP A 753 -46.35 -22.62 11.32
C ASP A 753 -47.30 -22.00 10.28
N GLY A 754 -46.76 -21.39 9.22
CA GLY A 754 -47.50 -20.95 8.03
C GLY A 754 -47.65 -22.10 7.02
N GLU A 755 -48.84 -22.25 6.41
CA GLU A 755 -49.15 -23.38 5.52
C GLU A 755 -48.19 -23.49 4.32
N LEU A 756 -47.89 -24.72 3.89
CA LEU A 756 -47.07 -25.06 2.71
C LEU A 756 -47.77 -24.68 1.39
N GLY A 757 -47.99 -23.38 1.20
CA GLY A 757 -48.64 -22.77 0.04
C GLY A 757 -47.65 -22.41 -1.06
N ASN A 758 -47.30 -23.40 -1.87
CA ASN A 758 -46.86 -23.25 -3.28
C ASN A 758 -45.84 -22.13 -3.59
N GLU A 759 -44.60 -22.25 -3.08
CA GLU A 759 -43.44 -21.38 -3.38
C GLU A 759 -42.99 -21.34 -4.87
N ASN A 760 -43.85 -21.73 -5.83
CA ASN A 760 -43.58 -21.73 -7.28
C ASN A 760 -44.49 -20.76 -8.08
N GLU A 761 -45.47 -20.09 -7.45
CA GLU A 761 -46.45 -19.27 -8.19
C GLU A 761 -46.27 -17.74 -7.97
N ASP A 762 -45.89 -17.28 -6.78
CA ASP A 762 -45.78 -15.84 -6.47
C ASP A 762 -44.56 -15.11 -7.06
N GLU A 763 -43.54 -15.81 -7.58
CA GLU A 763 -42.41 -15.16 -8.30
C GLU A 763 -42.76 -14.77 -9.76
N ASN A 764 -43.93 -15.13 -10.30
CA ASN A 764 -44.25 -14.95 -11.74
C ASN A 764 -45.34 -13.90 -12.08
N GLU A 765 -46.15 -13.43 -11.15
CA GLU A 765 -47.35 -12.63 -11.50
C GLU A 765 -47.20 -11.09 -11.37
N ASN A 766 -46.01 -10.54 -11.11
CA ASN A 766 -45.84 -9.08 -10.97
C ASN A 766 -44.59 -8.43 -11.59
N GLU A 767 -43.91 -9.10 -12.54
CA GLU A 767 -42.79 -8.49 -13.30
C GLU A 767 -43.18 -7.26 -14.16
N ASN A 768 -44.48 -6.99 -14.36
CA ASN A 768 -44.97 -5.98 -15.32
C ASN A 768 -45.37 -4.61 -14.74
N GLU A 769 -45.55 -4.43 -13.42
CA GLU A 769 -46.13 -3.18 -12.87
C GLU A 769 -45.13 -2.23 -12.17
N ASN A 770 -43.84 -2.56 -12.08
CA ASN A 770 -42.83 -1.69 -11.44
C ASN A 770 -41.47 -1.62 -12.16
N GLU A 771 -41.47 -1.40 -13.49
CA GLU A 771 -40.26 -0.92 -14.21
C GLU A 771 -39.71 0.42 -13.67
N SER A 772 -40.45 1.09 -12.78
CA SER A 772 -40.03 2.30 -12.05
C SER A 772 -39.46 2.05 -10.64
N GLU A 773 -39.12 0.82 -10.25
CA GLU A 773 -38.16 0.61 -9.15
C GLU A 773 -36.80 1.21 -9.58
N GLY A 774 -36.52 2.42 -9.08
CA GLY A 774 -35.47 3.26 -9.61
C GLY A 774 -34.07 2.69 -9.41
N GLU A 775 -33.13 3.12 -10.25
CA GLU A 775 -31.72 2.70 -10.25
C GLU A 775 -30.95 2.98 -8.92
N VAL A 776 -31.62 3.60 -7.95
CA VAL A 776 -31.13 3.90 -6.60
C VAL A 776 -31.08 2.64 -5.71
N ASP A 777 -31.99 1.69 -5.91
CA ASP A 777 -32.14 0.48 -5.07
C ASP A 777 -31.32 -0.73 -5.55
N LEU A 778 -30.43 -0.55 -6.53
CA LEU A 778 -29.43 -1.55 -6.95
C LEU A 778 -28.57 -2.11 -5.79
N PHE A 779 -28.43 -1.32 -4.72
CA PHE A 779 -27.51 -1.55 -3.60
C PHE A 779 -28.19 -1.40 -2.24
N ASN A 780 -29.17 -2.24 -1.93
CA ASN A 780 -29.66 -2.37 -0.55
C ASN A 780 -30.07 -3.81 -0.19
N ARG A 781 -29.31 -4.81 -0.62
CA ARG A 781 -29.68 -6.23 -0.46
C ARG A 781 -29.83 -6.58 1.01
N ARG A 782 -31.09 -6.77 1.43
CA ARG A 782 -31.51 -7.06 2.81
C ARG A 782 -30.99 -6.07 3.87
N ASN A 783 -30.68 -4.83 3.47
CA ASN A 783 -30.00 -3.80 4.29
C ASN A 783 -28.59 -4.19 4.78
N CYS A 784 -27.92 -5.15 4.13
CA CYS A 784 -26.59 -5.63 4.54
C CYS A 784 -25.43 -4.90 3.85
N ASP A 785 -25.53 -4.64 2.54
CA ASP A 785 -24.47 -4.00 1.72
C ASP A 785 -23.97 -2.68 2.31
N ALA A 786 -22.68 -2.37 2.19
CA ALA A 786 -22.12 -1.11 2.69
C ALA A 786 -21.29 -0.42 1.61
N ILE A 787 -21.69 0.80 1.23
CA ILE A 787 -21.00 1.61 0.23
C ILE A 787 -20.16 2.69 0.90
N SER A 788 -18.89 2.79 0.50
CA SER A 788 -17.96 3.85 0.86
C SER A 788 -17.56 4.62 -0.42
N VAL A 789 -18.05 5.85 -0.56
CA VAL A 789 -17.85 6.70 -1.76
C VAL A 789 -16.79 7.77 -1.50
N ARG A 790 -15.86 7.94 -2.44
CA ARG A 790 -15.01 9.12 -2.56
C ARG A 790 -15.16 9.72 -3.95
N THR A 791 -15.45 11.01 -4.06
CA THR A 791 -15.51 11.68 -5.38
C THR A 791 -15.21 13.17 -5.30
N TYR A 792 -14.61 13.70 -6.37
CA TYR A 792 -14.35 15.12 -6.60
C TYR A 792 -15.29 15.72 -7.65
N LEU A 793 -16.15 14.91 -8.26
CA LEU A 793 -17.21 15.32 -9.19
C LEU A 793 -18.45 15.84 -8.42
N SER A 794 -19.37 16.46 -9.16
CA SER A 794 -20.64 16.99 -8.64
C SER A 794 -21.46 15.94 -7.89
N ALA A 795 -22.18 16.36 -6.85
CA ALA A 795 -22.98 15.51 -5.95
C ALA A 795 -24.21 14.81 -6.58
N ASP A 796 -24.23 14.60 -7.89
CA ASP A 796 -25.34 14.03 -8.67
C ASP A 796 -25.20 12.54 -9.03
N THR A 797 -24.05 11.90 -8.76
CA THR A 797 -23.82 10.47 -9.08
C THR A 797 -24.86 9.57 -8.39
N MET A 798 -25.26 8.47 -9.04
CA MET A 798 -26.36 7.62 -8.54
C MET A 798 -26.09 7.07 -7.13
N PHE A 799 -24.83 6.79 -6.80
CA PHE A 799 -24.41 6.24 -5.52
C PHE A 799 -24.67 7.19 -4.35
N LEU A 800 -24.57 8.51 -4.55
CA LEU A 800 -24.86 9.48 -3.48
C LEU A 800 -26.36 9.55 -3.11
N LYS A 801 -27.22 8.89 -3.88
CA LYS A 801 -28.67 8.82 -3.68
C LYS A 801 -29.15 7.51 -3.03
N THR A 802 -28.34 6.45 -3.05
CA THR A 802 -28.68 5.15 -2.42
C THR A 802 -28.84 5.26 -0.90
N HIS A 803 -29.38 4.23 -0.24
CA HIS A 803 -29.58 4.17 1.21
C HIS A 803 -28.48 3.39 1.97
N ALA A 804 -27.53 2.77 1.25
CA ALA A 804 -26.46 1.95 1.81
C ALA A 804 -25.12 2.68 2.03
N LEU A 805 -25.08 4.03 1.98
CA LEU A 805 -23.85 4.76 2.28
C LEU A 805 -23.46 4.61 3.75
N LYS A 806 -22.18 4.30 3.96
CA LYS A 806 -21.53 4.11 5.26
C LYS A 806 -20.44 5.16 5.49
N ASP A 807 -19.55 5.34 4.51
CA ASP A 807 -18.52 6.38 4.52
C ASP A 807 -18.62 7.24 3.26
N VAL A 808 -18.62 8.57 3.39
CA VAL A 808 -18.67 9.49 2.24
C VAL A 808 -17.54 10.50 2.33
N ASN A 809 -16.80 10.71 1.24
CA ASN A 809 -15.70 11.66 1.15
C ASN A 809 -15.79 12.46 -0.16
N ILE A 810 -16.38 13.66 -0.10
CA ILE A 810 -16.75 14.44 -1.29
C ILE A 810 -16.13 15.83 -1.28
N ARG A 811 -15.79 16.35 -2.46
CA ARG A 811 -15.51 17.78 -2.63
C ARG A 811 -16.81 18.55 -2.85
N ILE A 812 -16.93 19.74 -2.26
CA ILE A 812 -18.14 20.58 -2.39
C ILE A 812 -17.85 22.08 -2.55
N ALA A 813 -18.75 22.79 -3.21
CA ALA A 813 -18.92 24.24 -3.10
C ALA A 813 -20.10 24.51 -2.16
N PHE A 814 -19.83 24.94 -0.92
CA PHE A 814 -20.83 24.88 0.16
C PHE A 814 -22.18 25.57 -0.11
N PRO A 815 -22.25 26.77 -0.74
CA PRO A 815 -23.54 27.41 -1.04
C PRO A 815 -24.42 26.63 -2.02
N GLU A 816 -23.81 25.86 -2.93
CA GLU A 816 -24.48 25.16 -4.04
C GLU A 816 -24.83 23.71 -3.65
N ASP A 817 -23.86 22.97 -3.11
CA ASP A 817 -24.04 21.57 -2.71
C ASP A 817 -24.76 21.42 -1.36
N GLY A 818 -24.75 22.45 -0.50
CA GLY A 818 -25.27 22.40 0.87
C GLY A 818 -26.65 21.73 1.01
N PRO A 819 -27.67 22.09 0.21
CA PRO A 819 -28.98 21.42 0.21
C PRO A 819 -28.90 19.92 -0.13
N ARG A 820 -28.11 19.54 -1.14
CA ARG A 820 -27.92 18.15 -1.60
C ARG A 820 -27.25 17.29 -0.52
N ILE A 821 -26.20 17.81 0.11
CA ILE A 821 -25.50 17.09 1.19
C ILE A 821 -26.42 16.91 2.40
N ARG A 822 -27.30 17.87 2.66
CA ARG A 822 -28.32 17.79 3.73
C ARG A 822 -29.40 16.76 3.42
N GLU A 823 -29.66 16.46 2.15
CA GLU A 823 -30.57 15.39 1.71
C GLU A 823 -29.91 14.01 1.80
N LEU A 824 -28.63 13.88 1.39
CA LEU A 824 -27.84 12.66 1.53
C LEU A 824 -27.78 12.17 2.99
N ILE A 825 -27.46 13.05 3.95
CA ILE A 825 -27.44 12.70 5.39
C ILE A 825 -28.86 12.34 5.90
N LYS A 826 -29.92 12.73 5.19
CA LYS A 826 -31.33 12.47 5.54
C LYS A 826 -31.78 11.09 5.08
N SER A 827 -31.36 10.68 3.88
CA SER A 827 -31.69 9.38 3.29
C SER A 827 -30.86 8.23 3.87
N ASN A 828 -29.58 8.47 4.19
CA ASN A 828 -28.62 7.43 4.54
C ASN A 828 -28.51 7.14 6.04
N ARG A 829 -29.55 6.50 6.61
CA ARG A 829 -29.60 6.08 8.03
C ARG A 829 -28.45 5.16 8.52
N ARG A 830 -27.55 4.72 7.62
CA ARG A 830 -26.38 3.89 7.91
C ARG A 830 -25.05 4.64 7.77
N LEU A 831 -25.08 5.91 7.38
CA LEU A 831 -23.91 6.79 7.26
C LEU A 831 -23.21 6.93 8.63
N ALA A 832 -22.03 6.35 8.76
CA ALA A 832 -21.20 6.34 9.96
C ALA A 832 -20.17 7.48 9.96
N LYS A 833 -19.71 7.86 8.76
CA LYS A 833 -18.72 8.90 8.54
C LYS A 833 -19.01 9.74 7.31
N MET A 834 -18.81 11.04 7.44
CA MET A 834 -18.79 11.98 6.32
C MET A 834 -17.54 12.87 6.37
N GLU A 835 -16.93 13.11 5.21
CA GLU A 835 -15.80 14.00 5.02
C GLU A 835 -16.10 14.93 3.83
N LEU A 836 -16.06 16.23 4.05
CA LEU A 836 -16.32 17.24 3.02
C LEU A 836 -15.04 18.06 2.76
N SER A 837 -14.55 18.05 1.53
CA SER A 837 -13.45 18.91 1.09
C SER A 837 -14.01 20.22 0.54
N ILE A 838 -13.90 21.30 1.32
CA ILE A 838 -14.51 22.63 1.04
C ILE A 838 -13.53 23.59 0.34
N GLU A 839 -14.07 24.62 -0.33
CA GLU A 839 -13.27 25.67 -0.97
C GLU A 839 -12.44 26.49 0.04
N SER A 840 -11.36 27.11 -0.42
CA SER A 840 -10.50 28.00 0.39
C SER A 840 -11.23 29.26 0.93
N LYS A 841 -12.39 29.60 0.37
CA LYS A 841 -13.23 30.73 0.79
C LYS A 841 -14.16 30.38 1.96
N ASP A 842 -14.60 29.14 2.07
CA ASP A 842 -15.67 28.72 2.99
C ASP A 842 -15.22 28.80 4.46
N ASP A 843 -16.14 29.18 5.35
CA ASP A 843 -15.93 29.17 6.80
C ASP A 843 -16.39 27.81 7.38
N PRO A 844 -15.47 26.96 7.89
CA PRO A 844 -15.83 25.66 8.45
C PRO A 844 -16.84 25.75 9.61
N CYS A 845 -16.92 26.89 10.29
CA CYS A 845 -17.90 27.15 11.35
C CYS A 845 -19.33 27.30 10.81
N GLN A 846 -19.49 27.85 9.61
CA GLN A 846 -20.79 28.01 8.95
C GLN A 846 -21.23 26.69 8.30
N VAL A 847 -20.30 26.00 7.62
CA VAL A 847 -20.52 24.67 7.05
C VAL A 847 -21.01 23.69 8.12
N PHE A 848 -20.31 23.61 9.27
CA PHE A 848 -20.74 22.71 10.34
C PHE A 848 -22.09 23.09 10.96
N GLU A 849 -22.33 24.37 11.28
CA GLU A 849 -23.61 24.79 11.89
C GLU A 849 -24.83 24.50 11.01
N TYR A 850 -24.67 24.53 9.67
CA TYR A 850 -25.71 24.17 8.72
C TYR A 850 -26.11 22.68 8.81
N PHE A 851 -25.14 21.76 8.91
CA PHE A 851 -25.40 20.32 9.04
C PHE A 851 -25.65 19.87 10.49
N LYS A 852 -25.22 20.62 11.49
CA LYS A 852 -25.32 20.30 12.93
C LYS A 852 -26.71 19.84 13.36
N ALA A 853 -27.77 20.49 12.89
CA ALA A 853 -29.14 20.14 13.27
C ALA A 853 -29.61 18.78 12.74
N ILE A 854 -29.08 18.32 11.59
CA ILE A 854 -29.38 16.99 11.04
C ILE A 854 -28.45 15.92 11.64
N MET A 855 -27.16 16.22 11.82
CA MET A 855 -26.19 15.28 12.41
C MET A 855 -26.53 14.89 13.86
N ASN A 856 -26.96 15.83 14.70
CA ASN A 856 -27.41 15.54 16.08
C ASN A 856 -28.61 14.57 16.17
N ASN A 857 -29.33 14.34 15.06
CA ASN A 857 -30.49 13.46 14.99
C ASN A 857 -30.22 12.21 14.12
N HIS A 858 -29.00 12.03 13.63
CA HIS A 858 -28.67 10.90 12.75
C HIS A 858 -28.35 9.64 13.58
N PRO A 859 -28.98 8.48 13.31
CA PRO A 859 -28.88 7.31 14.19
C PRO A 859 -27.48 6.67 14.21
N SER A 860 -26.71 6.77 13.12
CA SER A 860 -25.42 6.08 12.96
C SER A 860 -24.20 7.01 12.84
N LEU A 861 -24.40 8.33 12.67
CA LEU A 861 -23.28 9.21 12.31
C LEU A 861 -22.42 9.48 13.55
N ASP A 862 -21.23 8.89 13.59
CA ASP A 862 -20.25 9.16 14.63
C ASP A 862 -19.33 10.32 14.24
N SER A 863 -18.83 10.32 12.99
CA SER A 863 -17.78 11.26 12.58
C SER A 863 -18.17 12.16 11.39
N PHE A 864 -17.86 13.44 11.53
CA PHE A 864 -18.01 14.44 10.48
C PHE A 864 -16.72 15.26 10.36
N HIS A 865 -16.09 15.23 9.20
CA HIS A 865 -14.84 15.90 8.92
C HIS A 865 -15.05 16.99 7.86
N LEU A 866 -14.46 18.16 8.08
CA LEU A 866 -14.23 19.15 7.02
C LEU A 866 -12.74 19.20 6.72
N ARG A 867 -12.37 19.11 5.44
CA ARG A 867 -11.01 19.38 4.96
C ARG A 867 -11.02 20.64 4.12
N LYS A 868 -10.00 21.48 4.25
CA LYS A 868 -9.86 22.72 3.50
C LYS A 868 -8.49 22.76 2.85
N ASP A 869 -8.47 22.80 1.51
CA ASP A 869 -7.25 22.73 0.73
C ASP A 869 -6.72 24.14 0.44
N TRP A 870 -5.54 24.45 0.96
CA TRP A 870 -4.83 25.70 0.75
C TRP A 870 -3.72 25.56 -0.32
N GLY A 871 -3.69 24.45 -1.06
CA GLY A 871 -2.70 24.14 -2.09
C GLY A 871 -1.77 23.00 -1.70
N LYS A 872 -0.82 22.68 -2.60
CA LYS A 872 -0.14 21.37 -2.73
C LYS A 872 0.27 20.65 -1.43
N ASN A 873 0.70 21.36 -0.38
CA ASN A 873 1.14 20.78 0.89
C ASN A 873 0.33 21.23 2.14
N ASN A 874 -0.62 22.16 2.01
CA ASN A 874 -1.30 22.78 3.14
C ASN A 874 -2.78 22.40 3.15
N LYS A 875 -3.18 21.51 4.08
CA LYS A 875 -4.57 21.07 4.20
C LYS A 875 -5.02 21.13 5.65
N SER A 876 -6.02 21.96 5.93
CA SER A 876 -6.63 22.08 7.25
C SER A 876 -7.70 21.01 7.43
N THR A 877 -7.85 20.49 8.65
CA THR A 877 -8.84 19.45 8.97
C THR A 877 -9.56 19.80 10.27
N PHE A 878 -10.89 19.77 10.21
CA PHE A 878 -11.78 20.02 11.36
C PHE A 878 -12.63 18.77 11.52
N ALA A 879 -12.31 17.94 12.51
CA ALA A 879 -12.95 16.65 12.71
C ALA A 879 -13.80 16.67 13.98
N TRP A 880 -15.10 16.42 13.83
CA TRP A 880 -16.02 16.20 14.94
C TRP A 880 -16.29 14.69 15.08
N HIS A 881 -16.26 14.19 16.31
CA HIS A 881 -16.53 12.78 16.65
C HIS A 881 -17.66 12.71 17.68
N GLY A 882 -18.45 11.63 17.70
CA GLY A 882 -19.68 11.53 18.48
C GLY A 882 -20.76 12.54 18.08
N VAL A 883 -20.92 12.88 16.79
CA VAL A 883 -21.81 13.98 16.35
C VAL A 883 -23.30 13.72 16.56
N SER A 884 -23.70 12.45 16.65
CA SER A 884 -25.05 12.00 17.04
C SER A 884 -25.35 12.16 18.54
N ASP A 885 -24.33 12.30 19.40
CA ASP A 885 -24.50 12.53 20.85
C ASP A 885 -23.74 13.79 21.28
N ARG A 886 -24.48 14.89 21.40
CA ARG A 886 -23.98 16.20 21.84
C ARG A 886 -23.21 16.19 23.17
N SER A 887 -23.41 15.20 24.06
CA SER A 887 -22.64 15.07 25.30
C SER A 887 -21.27 14.44 25.06
N LYS A 888 -21.22 13.39 24.21
CA LYS A 888 -19.97 12.74 23.78
C LYS A 888 -19.16 13.63 22.85
N MET A 889 -19.83 14.42 22.00
CA MET A 889 -19.24 15.22 20.92
C MET A 889 -17.90 15.87 21.29
N THR A 890 -16.88 15.63 20.46
CA THR A 890 -15.55 16.24 20.53
C THR A 890 -15.16 16.87 19.19
N LEU A 891 -14.25 17.83 19.23
CA LEU A 891 -13.69 18.53 18.06
C LEU A 891 -12.16 18.48 18.08
N SER A 892 -11.56 18.02 16.99
CA SER A 892 -10.14 18.07 16.70
C SER A 892 -9.89 19.07 15.56
N ILE A 893 -9.06 20.09 15.80
CA ILE A 893 -8.71 21.12 14.81
C ILE A 893 -7.25 20.93 14.40
N MET A 894 -6.99 20.91 13.09
CA MET A 894 -5.68 21.12 12.47
C MET A 894 -5.80 22.29 11.49
N SER A 895 -5.23 23.45 11.83
CA SER A 895 -5.44 24.70 11.07
C SER A 895 -4.15 25.38 10.66
N TYR A 896 -4.22 26.12 9.54
CA TYR A 896 -3.16 26.99 9.01
C TYR A 896 -3.46 28.46 9.31
N ALA A 897 -2.50 29.35 9.02
CA ALA A 897 -2.53 30.76 9.40
C ALA A 897 -3.71 31.53 8.77
N GLU A 898 -4.19 31.04 7.63
CA GLU A 898 -5.28 31.58 6.83
C GLU A 898 -6.68 31.18 7.34
N ASP A 899 -6.77 30.19 8.24
CA ASP A 899 -8.03 29.76 8.84
C ASP A 899 -8.50 30.72 9.95
N LYS A 900 -9.70 31.26 9.80
CA LYS A 900 -10.35 32.14 10.80
C LYS A 900 -10.99 31.32 11.93
N ILE A 901 -10.19 30.57 12.69
CA ILE A 901 -10.68 29.58 13.65
C ILE A 901 -11.41 30.17 14.87
N GLY A 902 -11.33 31.47 15.13
CA GLY A 902 -11.98 32.13 16.27
C GLY A 902 -13.48 31.86 16.38
N ALA A 903 -14.19 31.79 15.26
CA ALA A 903 -15.62 31.45 15.24
C ALA A 903 -15.88 30.00 15.71
N LEU A 904 -15.01 29.04 15.32
CA LEU A 904 -15.07 27.66 15.82
C LEU A 904 -14.76 27.62 17.32
N LEU A 905 -13.66 28.26 17.74
CA LEU A 905 -13.22 28.27 19.15
C LEU A 905 -14.30 28.86 20.07
N GLN A 906 -14.95 29.96 19.66
CA GLN A 906 -15.99 30.61 20.45
C GLN A 906 -17.26 29.76 20.60
N LYS A 907 -17.67 29.00 19.57
CA LYS A 907 -18.87 28.14 19.61
C LYS A 907 -18.61 26.75 20.20
N PHE A 908 -17.50 26.13 19.82
CA PHE A 908 -17.17 24.72 20.07
C PHE A 908 -16.03 24.49 21.06
N GLY A 909 -15.49 25.55 21.67
CA GLY A 909 -14.39 25.44 22.63
C GLY A 909 -14.61 24.40 23.73
N ALA A 910 -15.83 24.29 24.28
CA ALA A 910 -16.15 23.32 25.33
C ALA A 910 -16.00 21.84 24.90
N CYS A 911 -16.13 21.52 23.61
CA CYS A 911 -15.91 20.18 23.07
C CYS A 911 -14.55 20.00 22.36
N LEU A 912 -13.71 21.04 22.30
CA LEU A 912 -12.38 20.95 21.70
C LEU A 912 -11.51 19.94 22.48
N LEU A 913 -11.00 18.93 21.79
CA LEU A 913 -10.20 17.82 22.31
C LEU A 913 -8.73 17.91 21.88
N GLN A 914 -8.50 18.26 20.60
CA GLN A 914 -7.16 18.40 20.02
C GLN A 914 -7.05 19.70 19.21
N LEU A 915 -5.90 20.34 19.27
CA LEU A 915 -5.64 21.63 18.63
C LEU A 915 -4.21 21.68 18.05
N PHE A 916 -4.07 21.41 16.77
CA PHE A 916 -2.84 21.56 15.99
C PHE A 916 -2.93 22.87 15.20
N ILE A 917 -1.99 23.80 15.39
CA ILE A 917 -2.04 25.12 14.72
C ILE A 917 -0.70 25.43 14.09
N HIS A 918 -0.70 25.68 12.78
CA HIS A 918 0.41 26.20 12.01
C HIS A 918 0.31 27.74 11.94
N SER A 919 0.93 28.39 12.93
CA SER A 919 0.83 29.83 13.26
C SER A 919 -0.58 30.34 13.66
N ILE A 920 -0.74 30.78 14.92
CA ILE A 920 -1.99 31.42 15.40
C ILE A 920 -1.89 32.95 15.36
N ASN A 921 -2.96 33.61 14.89
CA ASN A 921 -3.09 35.06 14.96
C ASN A 921 -3.49 35.54 16.37
N ILE A 922 -3.36 36.85 16.63
CA ILE A 922 -3.61 37.42 17.97
C ILE A 922 -5.09 37.27 18.37
N GLN A 923 -6.03 37.49 17.45
CA GLN A 923 -7.47 37.46 17.76
C GLN A 923 -7.92 36.07 18.22
N ASP A 924 -7.50 35.02 17.50
CA ASP A 924 -7.85 33.64 17.83
C ASP A 924 -7.17 33.16 19.12
N SER A 925 -5.95 33.62 19.41
CA SER A 925 -5.29 33.34 20.69
C SER A 925 -6.03 33.96 21.88
N VAL A 926 -6.55 35.20 21.73
CA VAL A 926 -7.39 35.87 22.73
C VAL A 926 -8.75 35.17 22.89
N ILE A 927 -9.32 34.63 21.81
CA ILE A 927 -10.57 33.85 21.86
C ILE A 927 -10.33 32.52 22.60
N LEU A 928 -9.27 31.79 22.27
CA LEU A 928 -8.89 30.56 22.97
C LEU A 928 -8.68 30.80 24.47
N GLU A 929 -8.01 31.91 24.83
CA GLU A 929 -7.78 32.29 26.23
C GLU A 929 -9.10 32.57 26.96
N LYS A 930 -10.00 33.36 26.37
CA LYS A 930 -11.36 33.61 26.91
C LYS A 930 -12.16 32.33 27.06
N VAL A 931 -12.05 31.40 26.10
CA VAL A 931 -12.69 30.08 26.13
C VAL A 931 -12.21 29.26 27.34
N THR A 932 -10.91 29.26 27.67
CA THR A 932 -10.40 28.58 28.89
C THR A 932 -10.93 29.15 30.21
N ARG A 933 -11.44 30.40 30.21
CA ARG A 933 -12.06 31.03 31.40
C ARG A 933 -13.56 30.78 31.51
N SER A 934 -14.18 30.13 30.52
CA SER A 934 -15.63 30.01 30.43
C SER A 934 -16.20 29.14 31.55
N ARG A 935 -17.24 29.64 32.24
CA ARG A 935 -18.01 28.84 33.21
C ARG A 935 -18.98 27.84 32.56
N LYS A 936 -19.10 27.82 31.22
CA LYS A 936 -20.13 27.05 30.49
C LYS A 936 -19.77 25.56 30.25
N GLY A 937 -18.77 25.03 30.98
CA GLY A 937 -18.33 23.64 30.90
C GLY A 937 -16.82 23.53 31.07
N GLN A 938 -16.33 22.38 31.57
CA GLN A 938 -14.90 22.10 31.60
C GLN A 938 -14.39 21.84 30.17
N LEU A 939 -13.26 22.45 29.82
CA LEU A 939 -12.63 22.29 28.52
C LEU A 939 -12.16 20.83 28.33
N LYS A 940 -12.61 20.14 27.27
CA LYS A 940 -12.16 18.77 26.92
C LYS A 940 -10.73 18.71 26.32
N LEU A 941 -9.98 19.81 26.29
CA LEU A 941 -8.72 19.93 25.52
C LEU A 941 -7.59 19.12 26.16
N VAL A 942 -7.16 18.07 25.45
CA VAL A 942 -6.15 17.09 25.87
C VAL A 942 -4.81 17.32 25.16
N THR A 943 -4.85 17.75 23.89
CA THR A 943 -3.65 17.91 23.05
C THR A 943 -3.58 19.31 22.44
N ILE A 944 -2.44 19.98 22.62
CA ILE A 944 -2.07 21.17 21.82
C ILE A 944 -0.78 20.87 21.06
N SER A 945 -0.70 21.25 19.79
CA SER A 945 0.52 21.20 18.99
C SER A 945 0.70 22.52 18.25
N LEU A 946 1.79 23.23 18.54
CA LEU A 946 2.15 24.48 17.88
C LEU A 946 3.17 24.17 16.79
N VAL A 947 2.84 24.46 15.54
CA VAL A 947 3.71 24.28 14.37
C VAL A 947 4.19 25.65 13.87
N ASP A 948 5.47 25.72 13.52
CA ASP A 948 6.22 26.94 13.23
C ASP A 948 6.06 28.04 14.30
N VAL A 949 6.24 27.64 15.58
CA VAL A 949 6.17 28.50 16.78
C VAL A 949 6.97 29.81 16.68
N PHE A 950 8.07 29.81 15.93
CA PHE A 950 8.94 30.97 15.73
C PHE A 950 8.35 32.06 14.83
N GLY A 951 7.28 31.76 14.09
CA GLY A 951 6.47 32.72 13.35
C GLY A 951 5.31 33.33 14.16
N ILE A 952 4.96 32.75 15.31
CA ILE A 952 3.85 33.24 16.14
C ILE A 952 4.22 34.60 16.78
N SER A 953 3.28 35.54 16.73
CA SER A 953 3.46 36.87 17.32
C SER A 953 3.60 36.81 18.85
N LEU A 954 4.35 37.76 19.45
CA LEU A 954 4.61 37.78 20.90
C LEU A 954 3.31 37.80 21.71
N THR A 955 2.38 38.70 21.39
CA THR A 955 1.07 38.79 22.06
C THR A 955 0.28 37.49 22.00
N ALA A 956 0.39 36.72 20.91
CA ALA A 956 -0.27 35.43 20.81
C ALA A 956 0.42 34.33 21.66
N LEU A 957 1.75 34.36 21.81
CA LEU A 957 2.47 33.51 22.76
C LEU A 957 2.10 33.85 24.22
N ASP A 958 1.89 35.14 24.52
CA ASP A 958 1.44 35.58 25.86
C ASP A 958 0.06 35.03 26.21
N GLU A 959 -0.91 35.03 25.29
CA GLU A 959 -2.22 34.40 25.50
C GLU A 959 -2.14 32.86 25.53
N LEU A 960 -1.36 32.23 24.62
CA LEU A 960 -1.13 30.78 24.63
C LEU A 960 -0.51 30.29 25.95
N THR A 961 0.36 31.09 26.58
CA THR A 961 0.92 30.79 27.90
C THR A 961 -0.17 30.63 28.96
N LYS A 962 -1.16 31.54 28.95
CA LYS A 962 -2.31 31.52 29.87
C LYS A 962 -3.24 30.34 29.61
N VAL A 963 -3.34 29.89 28.35
CA VAL A 963 -4.06 28.67 27.97
C VAL A 963 -3.34 27.43 28.52
N VAL A 964 -2.08 27.22 28.14
CA VAL A 964 -1.30 26.01 28.46
C VAL A 964 -1.14 25.79 29.97
N LEU A 965 -0.98 26.86 30.75
CA LEU A 965 -0.87 26.76 32.20
C LEU A 965 -2.18 26.34 32.91
N ARG A 966 -3.36 26.66 32.35
CA ARG A 966 -4.67 26.31 32.94
C ARG A 966 -5.15 24.92 32.56
N VAL A 967 -4.81 24.44 31.36
CA VAL A 967 -5.40 23.23 30.80
C VAL A 967 -4.65 21.97 31.29
N PRO A 968 -5.36 20.88 31.68
CA PRO A 968 -4.75 19.60 32.02
C PRO A 968 -4.37 18.80 30.76
N LEU A 969 -3.45 19.36 29.96
CA LEU A 969 -2.95 18.72 28.74
C LEU A 969 -2.26 17.39 29.07
N GLN A 970 -2.53 16.36 28.27
CA GLN A 970 -1.74 15.12 28.25
C GLN A 970 -0.60 15.20 27.22
N ARG A 971 -0.75 16.03 26.18
CA ARG A 971 0.29 16.29 25.18
C ARG A 971 0.35 17.78 24.84
N PHE A 972 1.54 18.36 24.94
CA PHE A 972 1.85 19.70 24.45
C PHE A 972 3.13 19.66 23.62
N GLN A 973 2.94 19.70 22.30
CA GLN A 973 4.00 19.66 21.30
C GLN A 973 4.36 21.07 20.83
N ILE A 974 5.67 21.35 20.75
CA ILE A 974 6.20 22.57 20.13
C ILE A 974 7.07 22.17 18.94
N THR A 975 6.75 22.68 17.76
CA THR A 975 7.37 22.34 16.48
C THR A 975 7.71 23.62 15.70
N GLY A 976 8.79 23.64 14.92
CA GLY A 976 9.02 24.75 13.98
C GLY A 976 10.44 24.98 13.48
N THR A 977 10.51 25.77 12.41
CA THR A 977 11.73 26.34 11.83
C THR A 977 12.31 27.40 12.76
N VAL A 978 13.54 27.22 13.24
CA VAL A 978 14.13 28.15 14.22
C VAL A 978 14.52 29.47 13.55
N ASN A 979 13.89 30.58 13.97
CA ASN A 979 14.23 31.92 13.51
C ASN A 979 15.01 32.69 14.59
N PRO A 980 16.28 33.08 14.36
CA PRO A 980 17.14 33.69 15.36
C PRO A 980 16.63 35.05 15.87
N ARG A 981 15.73 35.71 15.11
CA ARG A 981 15.09 36.97 15.53
C ARG A 981 14.03 36.77 16.60
N THR A 982 13.39 35.60 16.68
CA THR A 982 12.33 35.29 17.66
C THR A 982 12.76 34.29 18.73
N THR A 983 13.88 33.59 18.54
CA THR A 983 14.49 32.63 19.49
C THR A 983 14.43 33.06 20.96
N SER A 984 14.82 34.29 21.31
CA SER A 984 14.83 34.72 22.72
C SER A 984 13.43 34.80 23.34
N ARG A 985 12.41 35.11 22.53
CA ARG A 985 10.99 35.14 22.93
C ARG A 985 10.39 33.74 23.01
N VAL A 986 10.71 32.87 22.06
CA VAL A 986 10.30 31.45 22.11
C VAL A 986 10.95 30.76 23.31
N GLY A 987 12.20 31.08 23.65
CA GLY A 987 12.84 30.64 24.90
C GLY A 987 12.11 31.11 26.16
N GLU A 988 11.64 32.37 26.20
CA GLU A 988 10.86 32.91 27.33
C GLU A 988 9.50 32.22 27.49
N PHE A 989 8.78 32.03 26.37
CA PHE A 989 7.57 31.23 26.30
C PHE A 989 7.81 29.82 26.84
N MET A 990 8.78 29.10 26.28
CA MET A 990 9.13 27.73 26.69
C MET A 990 9.53 27.62 28.16
N THR A 991 10.23 28.60 28.74
CA THR A 991 10.52 28.62 30.18
C THR A 991 9.26 28.76 31.01
N THR A 992 8.30 29.56 30.57
CA THR A 992 7.06 29.82 31.32
C THR A 992 6.10 28.63 31.28
N VAL A 993 6.11 27.84 30.21
CA VAL A 993 5.26 26.63 30.03
C VAL A 993 6.04 25.31 30.19
N ALA A 994 7.27 25.35 30.70
CA ALA A 994 8.22 24.23 30.68
C ALA A 994 7.65 22.93 31.26
N THR A 995 6.92 23.02 32.38
CA THR A 995 6.31 21.89 33.10
C THR A 995 5.15 21.21 32.37
N LYS A 996 4.75 21.73 31.21
CA LYS A 996 3.66 21.19 30.37
C LYS A 996 4.17 20.56 29.08
N ILE A 997 5.37 20.89 28.61
CA ILE A 997 5.87 20.45 27.30
C ILE A 997 6.16 18.95 27.31
N THR A 998 5.57 18.22 26.37
CA THR A 998 5.81 16.79 26.14
C THR A 998 6.71 16.52 24.94
N ASP A 999 6.70 17.39 23.93
CA ASP A 999 7.42 17.18 22.67
C ASP A 999 8.08 18.46 22.14
N ILE A 1000 9.32 18.36 21.66
CA ILE A 1000 10.07 19.45 21.04
C ILE A 1000 10.63 18.99 19.69
N HIS A 1001 10.16 19.56 18.58
CA HIS A 1001 10.59 19.25 17.21
C HIS A 1001 11.10 20.51 16.48
N PHE A 1002 12.40 20.83 16.58
CA PHE A 1002 12.98 22.02 15.96
C PHE A 1002 13.82 21.71 14.72
N TYR A 1003 13.68 22.54 13.68
CA TYR A 1003 14.41 22.38 12.43
C TYR A 1003 15.08 23.67 11.91
N GLY A 1004 16.16 23.50 11.14
CA GLY A 1004 16.84 24.55 10.37
C GLY A 1004 18.21 24.96 10.91
N GLU A 1005 18.94 25.73 10.08
CA GLU A 1005 20.34 26.15 10.29
C GLU A 1005 20.57 26.96 11.59
N HIS A 1006 19.51 27.46 12.22
CA HIS A 1006 19.59 28.25 13.45
C HIS A 1006 19.15 27.49 14.71
N ALA A 1007 18.91 26.17 14.64
CA ALA A 1007 18.50 25.39 15.83
C ALA A 1007 19.53 25.41 16.98
N LYS A 1008 20.81 25.67 16.70
CA LYS A 1008 21.81 26.04 17.73
C LYS A 1008 21.36 27.20 18.63
N ALA A 1009 20.73 28.25 18.06
CA ALA A 1009 20.40 29.46 18.79
C ALA A 1009 19.36 29.22 19.89
N ILE A 1010 18.36 28.36 19.65
CA ILE A 1010 17.38 28.02 20.68
C ILE A 1010 18.00 27.14 21.77
N LEU A 1011 18.92 26.22 21.45
CA LEU A 1011 19.68 25.48 22.47
C LEU A 1011 20.49 26.40 23.41
N VAL A 1012 21.12 27.45 22.87
CA VAL A 1012 21.86 28.45 23.66
C VAL A 1012 20.93 29.23 24.60
N GLU A 1013 19.76 29.68 24.11
CA GLU A 1013 18.81 30.41 24.96
C GLU A 1013 18.13 29.51 26.01
N LEU A 1014 17.81 28.27 25.66
CA LEU A 1014 17.28 27.27 26.60
C LEU A 1014 18.32 26.92 27.68
N THR A 1015 19.60 26.76 27.33
CA THR A 1015 20.70 26.60 28.29
C THR A 1015 20.81 27.79 29.26
N LYS A 1016 20.60 29.02 28.75
CA LYS A 1016 20.65 30.26 29.55
C LYS A 1016 19.44 30.43 30.47
N ARG A 1017 18.23 30.04 30.05
CA ARG A 1017 16.98 30.26 30.81
C ARG A 1017 16.56 29.08 31.67
N MET A 1018 16.94 27.85 31.30
CA MET A 1018 16.61 26.59 32.00
C MET A 1018 17.85 25.68 32.05
N PRO A 1019 18.90 26.02 32.83
CA PRO A 1019 20.07 25.15 32.97
C PRO A 1019 19.72 23.81 33.63
N GLU A 1020 18.69 23.78 34.48
CA GLU A 1020 18.19 22.58 35.17
C GLU A 1020 16.98 21.96 34.46
N SER A 1021 16.95 20.64 34.36
CA SER A 1021 15.93 19.88 33.63
C SER A 1021 14.68 19.53 34.41
N SER A 1022 14.71 19.73 35.73
CA SER A 1022 13.56 19.74 36.65
C SER A 1022 12.39 20.60 36.14
N ASN A 1023 12.67 21.62 35.32
CA ASN A 1023 11.67 22.49 34.72
C ASN A 1023 10.78 21.78 33.66
N MET A 1024 11.18 20.63 33.10
CA MET A 1024 10.51 19.96 31.98
C MET A 1024 10.19 18.49 32.27
N GLU A 1025 9.57 18.19 33.41
CA GLU A 1025 9.33 16.82 33.89
C GLU A 1025 8.54 15.93 32.91
N LEU A 1026 7.67 16.51 32.07
CA LEU A 1026 6.78 15.79 31.15
C LEU A 1026 7.34 15.57 29.72
N LEU A 1027 8.52 16.10 29.40
CA LEU A 1027 9.11 15.98 28.06
C LEU A 1027 9.52 14.52 27.79
N ASP A 1028 8.97 13.92 26.74
CA ASP A 1028 9.20 12.54 26.32
C ASP A 1028 9.83 12.42 24.92
N GLU A 1029 9.52 13.34 24.00
CA GLU A 1029 10.10 13.38 22.65
C GLU A 1029 10.96 14.63 22.40
N LEU A 1030 12.23 14.45 21.99
CA LEU A 1030 13.13 15.53 21.55
C LEU A 1030 13.68 15.23 20.15
N LYS A 1031 13.34 16.07 19.17
CA LYS A 1031 13.84 15.99 17.79
C LYS A 1031 14.45 17.33 17.36
N LEU A 1032 15.69 17.29 16.88
CA LEU A 1032 16.44 18.45 16.37
C LEU A 1032 16.99 18.12 14.99
N SER A 1033 16.70 18.95 14.00
CA SER A 1033 17.02 18.69 12.59
C SER A 1033 17.64 19.89 11.88
N GLY A 1034 18.53 19.65 10.92
CA GLY A 1034 19.12 20.68 10.05
C GLY A 1034 20.62 20.92 10.29
N PRO A 1035 21.34 21.46 9.30
CA PRO A 1035 22.79 21.63 9.39
C PRO A 1035 23.15 22.80 10.32
N PHE A 1036 23.63 22.48 11.52
CA PHE A 1036 24.20 23.47 12.45
C PHE A 1036 25.36 22.89 13.26
N ASP A 1037 26.41 23.69 13.43
CA ASP A 1037 27.60 23.30 14.19
C ASP A 1037 27.39 23.56 15.69
N ALA A 1038 27.32 22.48 16.48
CA ALA A 1038 27.22 22.52 17.92
C ALA A 1038 28.51 22.03 18.60
N THR A 1039 28.90 22.72 19.66
CA THR A 1039 29.98 22.34 20.56
C THR A 1039 29.40 21.52 21.72
N THR A 1040 30.25 20.81 22.46
CA THR A 1040 29.86 20.10 23.68
C THR A 1040 29.26 21.03 24.75
N LYS A 1041 29.47 22.35 24.67
CA LYS A 1041 28.82 23.35 25.54
C LYS A 1041 27.39 23.68 25.09
N ASP A 1042 27.13 23.73 23.78
CA ASP A 1042 25.79 23.99 23.23
C ASP A 1042 24.81 22.83 23.54
N LEU A 1043 25.33 21.67 23.93
CA LEU A 1043 24.56 20.50 24.38
C LEU A 1043 24.22 20.51 25.88
N ALA A 1044 24.66 21.50 26.67
CA ALA A 1044 24.51 21.48 28.14
C ALA A 1044 23.04 21.33 28.59
N TRP A 1045 22.10 21.99 27.91
CA TRP A 1045 20.67 21.81 28.15
C TRP A 1045 20.16 20.40 27.79
N ILE A 1046 20.63 19.82 26.68
CA ILE A 1046 20.25 18.45 26.28
C ILE A 1046 20.74 17.44 27.32
N ARG A 1047 21.98 17.60 27.81
CA ARG A 1047 22.57 16.76 28.87
C ARG A 1047 21.74 16.80 30.15
N SER A 1048 21.44 18.01 30.62
CA SER A 1048 20.52 18.23 31.74
C SER A 1048 19.21 17.44 31.54
N ILE A 1049 18.64 17.46 30.34
CA ILE A 1049 17.41 16.72 30.00
C ILE A 1049 17.58 15.18 30.02
N LEU A 1050 18.76 14.66 29.70
CA LEU A 1050 19.05 13.22 29.80
C LEU A 1050 19.17 12.75 31.25
N ASP A 1051 19.64 13.62 32.16
CA ASP A 1051 19.77 13.35 33.60
C ASP A 1051 18.43 13.34 34.38
N LYS A 1052 17.27 13.40 33.70
CA LYS A 1052 15.94 13.44 34.33
C LYS A 1052 15.51 12.13 35.00
N THR A 1053 14.62 12.27 35.99
CA THR A 1053 13.88 11.16 36.63
C THR A 1053 12.97 10.41 35.64
N ILE A 1054 12.31 11.14 34.75
CA ILE A 1054 11.57 10.65 33.58
C ILE A 1054 12.46 10.91 32.34
N PRO A 1055 13.10 9.88 31.77
CA PRO A 1055 13.90 10.00 30.56
C PRO A 1055 13.00 9.97 29.33
N LEU A 1056 13.52 10.55 28.25
CA LEU A 1056 12.89 10.58 26.94
C LEU A 1056 12.61 9.17 26.39
N SER A 1057 11.44 8.95 25.80
CA SER A 1057 11.20 7.79 24.93
C SER A 1057 11.79 7.97 23.52
N THR A 1058 11.95 9.22 23.05
CA THR A 1058 12.44 9.52 21.69
C THR A 1058 13.52 10.61 21.67
N ILE A 1059 14.66 10.31 21.02
CA ILE A 1059 15.73 11.26 20.71
C ILE A 1059 16.08 11.17 19.22
N GLU A 1060 15.95 12.28 18.49
CA GLU A 1060 16.41 12.42 17.11
C GLU A 1060 17.31 13.63 16.90
N LEU A 1061 18.51 13.43 16.35
CA LEU A 1061 19.49 14.47 16.02
C LEU A 1061 19.94 14.31 14.55
N HIS A 1062 19.32 15.05 13.65
CA HIS A 1062 19.51 14.95 12.21
C HIS A 1062 20.21 16.20 11.65
N LYS A 1063 21.22 16.01 10.79
CA LYS A 1063 22.14 17.03 10.26
C LYS A 1063 22.90 17.90 11.28
N VAL A 1064 22.72 17.66 12.58
CA VAL A 1064 23.53 18.26 13.64
C VAL A 1064 25.01 17.93 13.42
N ASN A 1065 25.88 18.93 13.43
CA ASN A 1065 27.32 18.74 13.35
C ASN A 1065 27.94 18.90 14.74
N LEU A 1066 28.43 17.80 15.33
CA LEU A 1066 29.24 17.84 16.55
C LEU A 1066 30.68 17.48 16.26
N SER A 1067 31.59 17.98 17.10
CA SER A 1067 32.95 17.43 17.15
C SER A 1067 32.90 15.94 17.49
N HIS A 1068 33.90 15.19 17.03
CA HIS A 1068 34.01 13.76 17.32
C HIS A 1068 33.96 13.43 18.82
N GLN A 1069 34.58 14.28 19.65
CA GLN A 1069 34.51 14.17 21.11
C GLN A 1069 33.11 14.47 21.64
N GLY A 1070 32.39 15.45 21.06
CA GLY A 1070 31.00 15.74 21.40
C GLY A 1070 30.08 14.55 21.18
N TRP A 1071 30.20 13.85 20.04
CA TRP A 1071 29.46 12.61 19.79
C TRP A 1071 29.79 11.50 20.81
N MET A 1072 31.07 11.29 21.11
CA MET A 1072 31.48 10.25 22.07
C MET A 1072 31.01 10.54 23.50
N THR A 1073 30.99 11.80 23.95
CA THR A 1073 30.50 12.12 25.30
C THR A 1073 28.97 12.11 25.35
N LEU A 1074 28.27 12.59 24.32
CA LEU A 1074 26.81 12.43 24.23
C LEU A 1074 26.38 10.95 24.28
N ALA A 1075 27.14 10.06 23.63
CA ALA A 1075 26.91 8.61 23.70
C ALA A 1075 27.02 8.03 25.12
N GLN A 1076 27.75 8.69 26.02
CA GLN A 1076 27.91 8.26 27.42
C GLN A 1076 26.80 8.82 28.34
N GLU A 1077 26.02 9.79 27.86
CA GLU A 1077 25.05 10.56 28.64
C GLU A 1077 23.59 10.15 28.39
N ILE A 1078 23.32 9.32 27.37
CA ILE A 1078 21.97 8.85 27.03
C ILE A 1078 21.64 7.53 27.77
N ASP A 1079 20.53 7.50 28.53
CA ASP A 1079 19.99 6.25 29.10
C ASP A 1079 19.30 5.38 28.03
N PHE A 1080 20.11 4.66 27.26
CA PHE A 1080 19.66 3.65 26.31
C PHE A 1080 18.91 2.46 26.94
N LYS A 1081 18.75 2.40 28.28
CA LYS A 1081 17.92 1.37 28.94
C LYS A 1081 16.43 1.61 28.71
N ARG A 1082 15.99 2.87 28.82
CA ARG A 1082 14.57 3.29 28.83
C ARG A 1082 14.10 3.96 27.53
N LEU A 1083 15.05 4.48 26.74
CA LEU A 1083 14.80 5.05 25.42
C LEU A 1083 14.19 4.01 24.45
N LYS A 1084 13.16 4.40 23.69
CA LYS A 1084 12.50 3.55 22.67
C LYS A 1084 12.98 3.85 21.25
N TYR A 1085 13.12 5.13 20.90
CA TYR A 1085 13.48 5.58 19.57
C TYR A 1085 14.74 6.43 19.63
N PHE A 1086 15.78 6.01 18.93
CA PHE A 1086 17.04 6.73 18.81
C PHE A 1086 17.45 6.89 17.36
N ARG A 1087 17.67 8.14 16.94
CA ARG A 1087 18.15 8.46 15.60
C ARG A 1087 19.22 9.54 15.62
N VAL A 1088 20.40 9.25 15.09
CA VAL A 1088 21.46 10.22 14.83
C VAL A 1088 21.85 10.11 13.35
N GLY A 1089 21.85 11.24 12.65
CA GLY A 1089 22.23 11.30 11.24
C GLY A 1089 22.86 12.64 10.88
N PRO A 1090 24.15 12.87 11.21
CA PRO A 1090 24.84 14.14 10.99
C PRO A 1090 25.08 14.43 9.50
N ASP A 1091 25.36 15.70 9.16
CA ASP A 1091 25.70 16.09 7.78
C ASP A 1091 27.13 15.65 7.42
N VAL A 1092 28.05 15.65 8.41
CA VAL A 1092 29.37 15.01 8.33
C VAL A 1092 29.32 13.62 9.00
N PRO A 1093 29.61 12.50 8.29
CA PRO A 1093 29.43 11.15 8.84
C PRO A 1093 30.20 10.83 10.13
N LEU A 1094 29.59 10.00 10.99
CA LEU A 1094 30.19 9.55 12.24
C LEU A 1094 31.46 8.73 12.02
N LYS A 1095 32.58 9.18 12.59
CA LYS A 1095 33.81 8.36 12.69
C LYS A 1095 33.56 7.08 13.51
N ILE A 1096 34.34 6.04 13.20
CA ILE A 1096 34.15 4.69 13.75
C ILE A 1096 34.13 4.62 15.28
N GLU A 1097 34.88 5.47 15.98
CA GLU A 1097 34.96 5.49 17.44
C GLU A 1097 33.71 6.11 18.08
N ALA A 1098 33.02 7.03 17.38
CA ALA A 1098 31.74 7.59 17.81
C ALA A 1098 30.59 6.58 17.59
N VAL A 1099 30.58 5.90 16.43
CA VAL A 1099 29.66 4.75 16.20
C VAL A 1099 29.88 3.67 17.25
N LYS A 1100 31.15 3.34 17.53
CA LYS A 1100 31.53 2.39 18.58
C LYS A 1100 31.04 2.84 19.96
N ALA A 1101 31.16 4.13 20.31
CA ALA A 1101 30.68 4.65 21.59
C ALA A 1101 29.18 4.41 21.79
N PHE A 1102 28.34 4.83 20.84
CA PHE A 1102 26.89 4.56 20.88
C PHE A 1102 26.57 3.05 20.99
N VAL A 1103 27.20 2.22 20.15
CA VAL A 1103 27.03 0.76 20.14
C VAL A 1103 27.53 0.07 21.42
N HIS A 1104 28.35 0.74 22.25
CA HIS A 1104 28.80 0.23 23.55
C HIS A 1104 28.01 0.81 24.73
N ALA A 1105 27.29 1.91 24.53
CA ALA A 1105 26.43 2.53 25.54
C ALA A 1105 25.06 1.83 25.67
N VAL A 1106 24.56 1.19 24.60
CA VAL A 1106 23.33 0.38 24.67
C VAL A 1106 23.50 -0.75 25.72
N PRO A 1107 22.68 -0.80 26.79
CA PRO A 1107 22.77 -1.85 27.80
C PRO A 1107 22.03 -3.12 27.35
N ALA A 1108 22.39 -4.26 27.95
CA ALA A 1108 21.65 -5.50 27.74
C ALA A 1108 20.22 -5.40 28.31
N LYS A 1109 19.24 -5.90 27.55
CA LYS A 1109 17.79 -5.72 27.76
C LYS A 1109 17.33 -4.26 27.62
N SER A 1110 17.93 -3.50 26.70
CA SER A 1110 17.42 -2.18 26.30
C SER A 1110 16.00 -2.27 25.72
N GLU A 1111 15.14 -1.31 26.05
CA GLU A 1111 13.77 -1.18 25.53
C GLU A 1111 13.69 -0.54 24.13
N LEU A 1112 14.82 -0.27 23.46
CA LEU A 1112 14.86 0.30 22.11
C LEU A 1112 14.04 -0.53 21.11
N GLU A 1113 13.19 0.17 20.37
CA GLU A 1113 12.36 -0.31 19.27
C GLU A 1113 12.93 0.13 17.91
N ASN A 1114 13.66 1.24 17.89
CA ASN A 1114 14.34 1.76 16.71
C ASN A 1114 15.67 2.42 17.09
N PHE A 1115 16.76 2.00 16.43
CA PHE A 1115 18.11 2.53 16.64
C PHE A 1115 18.74 2.79 15.27
N HIS A 1116 18.90 4.06 14.89
CA HIS A 1116 19.47 4.47 13.61
C HIS A 1116 20.69 5.38 13.80
N LEU A 1117 21.83 4.98 13.23
CA LEU A 1117 23.05 5.78 13.13
C LEU A 1117 23.44 5.95 11.67
N ASP A 1118 23.40 7.17 11.11
CA ASP A 1118 24.08 7.41 9.84
C ASP A 1118 25.60 7.44 10.07
N SER A 1119 26.28 6.49 9.43
CA SER A 1119 27.73 6.33 9.43
C SER A 1119 28.24 6.16 8.00
N GLY A 1120 27.84 7.05 7.09
CA GLY A 1120 28.38 7.13 5.73
C GLY A 1120 29.91 6.96 5.67
N GLY A 1121 30.39 6.11 4.75
CA GLY A 1121 31.83 5.78 4.63
C GLY A 1121 32.36 4.75 5.63
N LEU A 1122 31.59 4.30 6.63
CA LEU A 1122 31.97 3.16 7.46
C LEU A 1122 31.95 1.86 6.63
N LYS A 1123 33.01 1.06 6.72
CA LYS A 1123 33.12 -0.24 6.02
C LYS A 1123 31.99 -1.19 6.45
N GLU A 1124 31.35 -1.83 5.48
CA GLU A 1124 30.23 -2.77 5.67
C GLU A 1124 30.42 -3.77 6.83
N MET A 1125 31.60 -4.40 6.90
CA MET A 1125 31.93 -5.37 7.95
C MET A 1125 31.73 -4.79 9.37
N HIS A 1126 32.07 -3.52 9.58
CA HIS A 1126 31.86 -2.85 10.87
C HIS A 1126 30.37 -2.55 11.10
N CYS A 1127 29.64 -2.10 10.08
CA CYS A 1127 28.20 -1.85 10.18
C CYS A 1127 27.45 -3.14 10.57
N ARG A 1128 27.71 -4.24 9.87
CA ARG A 1128 27.14 -5.58 10.15
C ARG A 1128 27.50 -6.05 11.57
N ALA A 1129 28.77 -5.94 11.98
CA ALA A 1129 29.23 -6.35 13.31
C ALA A 1129 28.60 -5.51 14.44
N TYR A 1130 28.50 -4.20 14.25
CA TYR A 1130 27.85 -3.30 15.22
C TYR A 1130 26.33 -3.51 15.28
N LYS A 1131 25.66 -3.74 14.14
CA LYS A 1131 24.23 -4.08 14.09
C LYS A 1131 23.95 -5.35 14.89
N ALA A 1132 24.71 -6.42 14.64
CA ALA A 1132 24.60 -7.69 15.36
C ALA A 1132 24.83 -7.52 16.87
N LYS A 1133 25.79 -6.67 17.27
CA LYS A 1133 26.00 -6.32 18.69
C LYS A 1133 24.77 -5.63 19.29
N VAL A 1134 24.26 -4.55 18.69
CA VAL A 1134 23.09 -3.83 19.22
C VAL A 1134 21.88 -4.77 19.32
N LEU A 1135 21.58 -5.54 18.26
CA LEU A 1135 20.49 -6.54 18.26
C LEU A 1135 20.61 -7.56 19.41
N SER A 1136 21.83 -7.99 19.77
CA SER A 1136 22.05 -8.91 20.90
C SER A 1136 21.76 -8.29 22.28
N GLN A 1137 21.67 -6.96 22.35
CA GLN A 1137 21.43 -6.19 23.58
C GLN A 1137 19.96 -5.75 23.74
N LEU A 1138 19.14 -5.77 22.67
CA LEU A 1138 17.75 -5.30 22.72
C LEU A 1138 16.79 -6.33 23.34
N ARG A 1139 15.72 -5.85 23.99
CA ARG A 1139 14.64 -6.69 24.54
C ARG A 1139 13.66 -7.13 23.44
N LYS A 1140 13.30 -6.24 22.52
CA LYS A 1140 12.43 -6.52 21.37
C LYS A 1140 13.27 -7.05 20.20
N ARG A 1141 12.96 -8.25 19.69
CA ARG A 1141 13.65 -8.81 18.50
C ARG A 1141 13.16 -8.20 17.18
N THR A 1142 11.99 -7.60 17.19
CA THR A 1142 11.39 -6.87 16.06
C THR A 1142 11.88 -5.41 15.98
N ALA A 1143 12.87 -5.02 16.79
CA ALA A 1143 13.40 -3.67 16.80
C ALA A 1143 14.26 -3.40 15.55
N LEU A 1144 14.03 -2.25 14.92
CA LEU A 1144 14.77 -1.82 13.74
C LEU A 1144 16.16 -1.30 14.16
N VAL A 1145 17.23 -1.87 13.62
CA VAL A 1145 18.62 -1.47 13.94
C VAL A 1145 19.37 -1.18 12.65
N SER A 1146 19.63 0.10 12.41
CA SER A 1146 20.21 0.63 11.17
C SER A 1146 21.54 1.32 11.45
N ILE A 1147 22.62 0.91 10.79
CA ILE A 1147 23.96 1.51 10.92
C ILE A 1147 24.53 1.78 9.52
N GLY A 1148 24.65 3.07 9.18
CA GLY A 1148 24.84 3.51 7.80
C GLY A 1148 23.67 3.07 6.93
N ARG A 1149 23.97 2.49 5.76
CA ARG A 1149 22.96 1.97 4.82
C ARG A 1149 22.44 0.56 5.16
N TYR A 1150 22.86 -0.01 6.29
CA TYR A 1150 22.55 -1.40 6.65
C TYR A 1150 21.45 -1.44 7.71
N PHE A 1151 20.22 -1.68 7.25
CA PHE A 1151 19.05 -2.03 8.05
C PHE A 1151 19.08 -3.48 8.50
#